data_AF-A0A7L3XCX4-F1
#
_entry.id   AF-A0A7L3XCX4-F1
#
_cell.length_a   1.000
_cell.length_b   1.000
_cell.length_c   1.000
_cell.angle_alpha   90.00
_cell.angle_beta   90.00
_cell.angle_gamma   90.00
#
_symmetry.space_group_name_H-M   'P 1'
#
loop_
_entity.id
_entity.type
_entity.pdbx_description
1 polymer ?
#
loop_
_entity_poly.entity_id
_entity_poly.type
_entity_poly.pdbx_seq_one_letter_code
_entity_poly.pdbx_strand_id
1 'polypeptide(L)'
;LLEGKPEKFSVGLLELPFRVGVPFNIPLELQDEFGHATQLTTGIKPILEASGLTLQYEEITAGTKCIIKGVTAKGCINSCQGKNFNLKVTLPGLKEDTQIFKIRLQPGPPRQLKVKPDSEVLKIENGTAFPFQVEVLDESGNITAQPKLIVHCKFLGASNLPVYSVDCSNAGTNILTGPVIHVQNIKKDQMLKARIEILSCKDVPPVEKIIKLLPSSHVARLQILSMDGQKAIQIKHQDEINWVAGDVMHNLIFQMYDEGEREIHITPAVAEKIKVNWTPRINKEQLIQGLLPDVKVPTSVKDVRYCLITYLDDHVSLESAFTVRPLADEPKHIKCKLKGPNTLQMGEELQSEIDVMITDQYGNQVQTVTSACVNSLGVSGPGLDKSNLKITWQESTLTMRVKGIRFKSCLLGSKELCFAWREFSDFLRVNVTAGSPAKLQFVDWPELEKPVAVINGRELQKPLIVQLCDQWGNPSPEPNVKINLTKSNNLRIVPSNQQHKTDENGRANLGVISIHAPRGEHTLQLKAAYNKTTLDCPIITLNVLPDPEKPVCLNVKYDKNASFPAGGTFPDFMVSVLSEDDNIIKNINPARICMKMWEAHSSGTRISTEITTFSCSKVKDDKEDGFFYFRDKMVPERVGTYSIQFTFAMDKTNILSSDQIIVEVVPNDPVRLLPDSLPATPAVSNVRTVTSRTLVKDLYLHVMDEYNNHTGIDLVGRIIAKIMSPNEDDIEIPQFQGKVSTIEFPFDRGSAEIVSNLVLAENSPGRDSTEYILVFEPDLPALKKPLEPYRLSFMFYNDFKKQQQMATLTRERDQLSQSIGVYRKWFDTTNQLVTELKYQVKEAETRETQLKNELKKHQIELPQTNTLQYVDSFIKQKMLDQEGVMKQPRRTCTLPNYPKGNQEILGKIAHLAQIEDNEAAKVISWHLASDMDCVVTLTTEAARSIFDETQGRQQVLPLDSIYKKTLPDWNRPLPHLRNGKIFFRPIGNPVFARDLLTFPDNVEHCQTVFGMLLGDTIIIDNLDAANHYRKEVVKITDCPTLLTREGDRIRSNGKFGGLQNKAPPMDKLRGMVFGAPIPKLYFTFSGQIDLLQQYRAAVVKLDNVNKDLDSHLQSLNTPEVQKKKQELAEQEKSLKIIEQKLGMTPSDKVTESLLQPIMLDMSDTPIPPKRMRRETV
;
A
#
# COMPACT_ATOMS: atom_id res chain seq x y z
N LEU A 1 38.51 -141.81 89.82
CA LEU A 1 37.44 -140.79 89.79
C LEU A 1 36.67 -141.00 88.51
N LEU A 2 35.38 -141.37 88.57
CA LEU A 2 34.48 -141.49 87.43
C LEU A 2 33.79 -140.13 87.20
N GLU A 3 33.65 -139.71 85.94
CA GLU A 3 32.98 -138.47 85.52
C GLU A 3 31.47 -138.51 85.83
N GLY A 4 30.91 -137.41 86.33
CA GLY A 4 29.51 -137.31 86.75
C GLY A 4 28.54 -137.15 85.58
N LYS A 5 27.28 -137.55 85.79
CA LYS A 5 26.20 -137.31 84.82
C LYS A 5 25.91 -135.79 84.71
N PRO A 6 25.56 -135.27 83.51
CA PRO A 6 25.18 -133.87 83.35
C PRO A 6 23.98 -133.51 84.23
N GLU A 7 24.13 -132.43 85.00
CA GLU A 7 23.09 -131.92 85.90
C GLU A 7 22.52 -130.58 85.41
N LYS A 8 23.34 -129.74 84.77
CA LYS A 8 22.96 -128.40 84.28
C LYS A 8 23.74 -127.98 83.02
N PHE A 9 23.29 -126.92 82.35
CA PHE A 9 23.99 -126.31 81.20
C PHE A 9 23.91 -124.79 81.18
N SER A 10 24.84 -124.14 80.48
CA SER A 10 24.85 -122.71 80.14
C SER A 10 24.95 -122.50 78.62
N VAL A 11 24.59 -121.31 78.15
CA VAL A 11 24.62 -120.96 76.71
C VAL A 11 25.88 -120.16 76.41
N GLY A 12 26.64 -120.59 75.40
CA GLY A 12 27.87 -119.93 74.96
C GLY A 12 27.60 -118.64 74.16
N LEU A 13 28.68 -118.03 73.66
CA LEU A 13 28.60 -116.78 72.89
C LEU A 13 27.87 -117.00 71.55
N LEU A 14 26.92 -116.13 71.23
CA LEU A 14 26.17 -116.18 69.97
C LEU A 14 26.68 -115.16 68.95
N GLU A 15 26.70 -115.54 67.67
CA GLU A 15 27.04 -114.64 66.57
C GLU A 15 25.86 -113.73 66.20
N LEU A 16 26.02 -112.43 66.40
CA LEU A 16 25.05 -111.39 66.06
C LEU A 16 25.40 -110.74 64.70
N PRO A 17 24.41 -110.23 63.93
CA PRO A 17 22.99 -110.05 64.26
C PRO A 17 22.08 -111.19 63.79
N PHE A 18 21.01 -111.46 64.54
CA PHE A 18 19.94 -112.38 64.11
C PHE A 18 18.92 -111.65 63.25
N ARG A 19 18.50 -112.26 62.13
CA ARG A 19 17.48 -111.70 61.25
C ARG A 19 16.30 -112.65 61.10
N VAL A 20 15.11 -112.08 60.90
CA VAL A 20 13.90 -112.86 60.61
C VAL A 20 14.14 -113.73 59.38
N GLY A 21 13.88 -115.03 59.51
CA GLY A 21 14.00 -115.99 58.42
C GLY A 21 15.43 -116.40 58.07
N VAL A 22 16.45 -115.93 58.80
CA VAL A 22 17.86 -116.30 58.58
C VAL A 22 18.34 -117.24 59.70
N PRO A 23 18.90 -118.43 59.38
CA PRO A 23 19.31 -119.42 60.39
C PRO A 23 20.57 -118.99 61.17
N PHE A 24 20.64 -119.33 62.47
CA PHE A 24 21.79 -119.12 63.36
C PHE A 24 22.00 -120.31 64.32
N ASN A 25 23.16 -120.40 64.99
CA ASN A 25 23.49 -121.56 65.86
C ASN A 25 23.53 -121.15 67.35
N ILE A 26 23.16 -122.08 68.26
CA ILE A 26 23.19 -121.88 69.72
C ILE A 26 24.16 -122.88 70.37
N PRO A 27 25.33 -122.45 70.87
CA PRO A 27 26.25 -123.32 71.59
C PRO A 27 25.84 -123.50 73.06
N LEU A 28 26.03 -124.71 73.59
CA LEU A 28 25.67 -125.13 74.95
C LEU A 28 26.88 -125.75 75.66
N GLU A 29 27.11 -125.37 76.92
CA GLU A 29 28.17 -125.85 77.80
C GLU A 29 27.56 -126.62 78.99
N LEU A 30 27.93 -127.89 79.19
CA LEU A 30 27.29 -128.81 80.16
C LEU A 30 28.18 -129.05 81.38
N GLN A 31 27.58 -129.13 82.57
CA GLN A 31 28.27 -129.35 83.85
C GLN A 31 27.61 -130.48 84.67
N ASP A 32 28.43 -131.28 85.37
CA ASP A 32 28.00 -132.33 86.29
C ASP A 32 27.61 -131.78 87.68
N GLU A 33 27.23 -132.68 88.60
CA GLU A 33 26.80 -132.31 89.96
C GLU A 33 27.87 -131.65 90.83
N PHE A 34 29.15 -131.76 90.42
CA PHE A 34 30.28 -131.12 91.08
C PHE A 34 30.73 -129.84 90.36
N GLY A 35 30.06 -129.47 89.27
CA GLY A 35 30.41 -128.30 88.46
C GLY A 35 31.55 -128.54 87.47
N HIS A 36 31.96 -129.79 87.23
CA HIS A 36 32.94 -130.11 86.20
C HIS A 36 32.25 -130.22 84.83
N ALA A 37 32.97 -129.84 83.77
CA ALA A 37 32.47 -130.00 82.41
C ALA A 37 32.24 -131.48 82.10
N THR A 38 31.08 -131.79 81.51
CA THR A 38 30.68 -133.16 81.18
C THR A 38 29.98 -133.22 79.82
N GLN A 39 29.75 -134.42 79.30
CA GLN A 39 29.17 -134.64 77.98
C GLN A 39 27.70 -135.06 78.06
N LEU A 40 26.90 -134.59 77.11
CA LEU A 40 25.49 -134.97 76.99
C LEU A 40 25.40 -136.45 76.59
N THR A 41 24.74 -137.27 77.42
CA THR A 41 24.46 -138.67 77.08
C THR A 41 23.39 -138.77 75.99
N THR A 42 23.51 -139.77 75.12
CA THR A 42 22.74 -139.88 73.88
C THR A 42 21.24 -140.02 74.13
N GLY A 43 20.42 -139.09 73.61
CA GLY A 43 18.95 -139.20 73.58
C GLY A 43 18.12 -137.93 73.84
N ILE A 44 18.73 -136.77 74.16
CA ILE A 44 17.99 -135.55 74.55
C ILE A 44 17.68 -134.66 73.32
N LYS A 45 16.43 -134.19 73.20
CA LYS A 45 15.99 -133.23 72.15
C LYS A 45 15.74 -131.84 72.76
N PRO A 46 16.41 -130.78 72.28
CA PRO A 46 16.20 -129.42 72.80
C PRO A 46 14.82 -128.88 72.39
N ILE A 47 14.20 -128.12 73.28
CA ILE A 47 12.97 -127.37 73.02
C ILE A 47 13.30 -125.88 73.06
N LEU A 48 12.98 -125.17 71.98
CA LEU A 48 13.21 -123.72 71.84
C LEU A 48 11.87 -122.99 71.90
N GLU A 49 11.72 -122.07 72.85
CA GLU A 49 10.50 -121.27 73.02
C GLU A 49 10.84 -119.78 73.09
N ALA A 50 10.11 -118.94 72.37
CA ALA A 50 10.12 -117.49 72.57
C ALA A 50 8.76 -116.90 72.23
N SER A 51 8.18 -116.11 73.15
CA SER A 51 6.87 -115.49 72.94
C SER A 51 6.89 -114.54 71.74
N GLY A 52 6.05 -114.82 70.74
CA GLY A 52 5.92 -114.01 69.53
C GLY A 52 6.91 -114.36 68.41
N LEU A 53 7.73 -115.41 68.57
CA LEU A 53 8.55 -115.97 67.50
C LEU A 53 8.18 -117.44 67.27
N THR A 54 8.16 -117.84 66.01
CA THR A 54 8.17 -119.25 65.61
C THR A 54 9.62 -119.65 65.40
N LEU A 55 10.09 -120.64 66.16
CA LEU A 55 11.48 -121.10 66.16
C LEU A 55 11.54 -122.54 65.63
N GLN A 56 12.50 -122.79 64.76
CA GLN A 56 12.80 -124.12 64.22
C GLN A 56 14.31 -124.29 64.24
N TYR A 57 14.81 -125.51 64.44
CA TYR A 57 16.23 -125.83 64.37
C TYR A 57 16.45 -127.10 63.54
N GLU A 58 17.65 -127.29 63.01
CA GLU A 58 17.96 -128.40 62.11
C GLU A 58 18.44 -129.64 62.87
N GLU A 59 19.51 -129.52 63.65
CA GLU A 59 20.13 -130.65 64.37
C GLU A 59 20.81 -130.23 65.69
N ILE A 60 21.11 -131.19 66.57
CA ILE A 60 21.92 -131.00 67.79
C ILE A 60 23.16 -131.91 67.76
N THR A 61 24.32 -131.36 68.11
CA THR A 61 25.60 -132.09 68.10
C THR A 61 25.92 -132.62 69.52
N ALA A 62 26.06 -133.93 69.72
CA ALA A 62 26.42 -134.54 71.02
C ALA A 62 27.94 -134.81 71.10
N GLY A 63 28.63 -134.24 72.10
CA GLY A 63 30.08 -134.35 72.32
C GLY A 63 30.58 -133.31 73.34
N THR A 64 31.90 -133.14 73.49
CA THR A 64 32.51 -132.17 74.44
C THR A 64 32.07 -130.70 74.23
N LYS A 65 31.51 -130.36 73.07
CA LYS A 65 30.86 -129.07 72.79
C LYS A 65 29.50 -129.33 72.13
N CYS A 66 28.42 -129.03 72.83
CA CYS A 66 27.05 -129.24 72.33
C CYS A 66 26.57 -127.98 71.59
N ILE A 67 26.00 -128.11 70.38
CA ILE A 67 25.50 -126.97 69.59
C ILE A 67 24.17 -127.35 68.94
N ILE A 68 23.16 -126.48 69.07
CA ILE A 68 21.91 -126.50 68.30
C ILE A 68 22.15 -125.71 67.01
N LYS A 69 22.11 -126.39 65.85
CA LYS A 69 22.38 -125.76 64.55
C LYS A 69 21.11 -125.38 63.80
N GLY A 70 21.21 -124.36 62.96
CA GLY A 70 20.18 -123.99 61.98
C GLY A 70 18.91 -123.39 62.60
N VAL A 71 19.03 -122.69 63.73
CA VAL A 71 17.90 -122.04 64.40
C VAL A 71 17.36 -120.89 63.56
N THR A 72 16.15 -121.01 63.03
CA THR A 72 15.47 -119.95 62.28
C THR A 72 14.35 -119.36 63.12
N ALA A 73 14.34 -118.02 63.25
CA ALA A 73 13.31 -117.29 63.97
C ALA A 73 12.42 -116.49 63.01
N LYS A 74 11.11 -116.69 63.07
CA LYS A 74 10.10 -115.93 62.31
C LYS A 74 9.13 -115.22 63.24
N GLY A 75 8.82 -113.95 62.97
CA GLY A 75 7.85 -113.20 63.77
C GLY A 75 7.87 -111.70 63.51
N CYS A 76 6.92 -110.99 64.15
CA CYS A 76 6.69 -109.56 63.93
C CYS A 76 7.65 -108.69 64.75
N ILE A 77 8.36 -107.81 64.05
CA ILE A 77 9.29 -106.81 64.55
C ILE A 77 8.76 -105.46 64.08
N ASN A 78 8.07 -104.75 64.97
CA ASN A 78 7.34 -103.51 64.65
C ASN A 78 8.23 -102.33 64.23
N SER A 79 9.54 -102.51 64.07
CA SER A 79 10.51 -101.46 63.72
C SER A 79 11.69 -102.04 62.93
N CYS A 80 12.20 -101.25 61.97
CA CYS A 80 13.38 -101.60 61.18
C CYS A 80 14.68 -101.72 62.03
N GLN A 81 14.66 -101.23 63.27
CA GLN A 81 15.81 -101.29 64.21
C GLN A 81 15.93 -102.63 64.97
N GLY A 82 14.96 -103.53 64.79
CA GLY A 82 14.93 -104.83 65.49
C GLY A 82 14.21 -104.79 66.84
N LYS A 83 13.91 -105.98 67.38
CA LYS A 83 13.19 -106.19 68.65
C LYS A 83 13.89 -107.27 69.48
N ASN A 84 13.93 -107.07 70.79
CA ASN A 84 14.50 -108.05 71.72
C ASN A 84 13.44 -109.10 72.07
N PHE A 85 13.82 -110.37 72.08
CA PHE A 85 13.02 -111.51 72.50
C PHE A 85 13.78 -112.32 73.55
N ASN A 86 13.07 -112.90 74.52
CA ASN A 86 13.65 -113.85 75.47
C ASN A 86 13.53 -115.25 74.86
N LEU A 87 14.66 -115.86 74.52
CA LEU A 87 14.75 -117.22 74.01
C LEU A 87 15.00 -118.17 75.17
N LYS A 88 14.08 -119.10 75.37
CA LYS A 88 14.16 -120.19 76.35
C LYS A 88 14.60 -121.45 75.63
N VAL A 89 15.69 -122.05 76.10
CA VAL A 89 16.21 -123.34 75.66
C VAL A 89 16.01 -124.31 76.79
N THR A 90 15.32 -125.43 76.53
CA THR A 90 15.14 -126.51 77.50
C THR A 90 15.77 -127.80 76.96
N LEU A 91 16.61 -128.45 77.77
CA LEU A 91 17.20 -129.77 77.54
C LEU A 91 16.59 -130.79 78.52
N PRO A 92 15.51 -131.49 78.12
CA PRO A 92 14.75 -132.36 79.02
C PRO A 92 15.62 -133.47 79.62
N GLY A 93 15.53 -133.69 80.93
CA GLY A 93 16.23 -134.76 81.64
C GLY A 93 17.43 -134.33 82.49
N LEU A 94 17.79 -133.03 82.46
CA LEU A 94 18.71 -132.42 83.42
C LEU A 94 17.95 -131.91 84.66
N LYS A 95 18.64 -131.68 85.78
CA LYS A 95 18.00 -131.14 87.00
C LYS A 95 17.76 -129.64 86.86
N GLU A 96 18.70 -128.93 86.26
CA GLU A 96 18.51 -127.57 85.75
C GLU A 96 18.42 -127.64 84.23
N ASP A 97 17.22 -127.96 83.75
CA ASP A 97 16.95 -128.28 82.34
C ASP A 97 16.70 -127.08 81.44
N THR A 98 16.72 -125.86 81.96
CA THR A 98 16.26 -124.68 81.21
C THR A 98 17.20 -123.49 81.37
N GLN A 99 17.52 -122.83 80.25
CA GLN A 99 18.23 -121.55 80.20
C GLN A 99 17.44 -120.52 79.39
N ILE A 100 17.42 -119.27 79.86
CA ILE A 100 16.73 -118.16 79.18
C ILE A 100 17.71 -117.02 78.93
N PHE A 101 17.82 -116.56 77.68
CA PHE A 101 18.67 -115.43 77.30
C PHE A 101 17.99 -114.53 76.27
N LYS A 102 18.49 -113.29 76.12
CA LYS A 102 17.92 -112.30 75.21
C LYS A 102 18.60 -112.35 73.84
N ILE A 103 17.79 -112.44 72.78
CA ILE A 103 18.23 -112.26 71.39
C ILE A 103 17.59 -111.00 70.81
N ARG A 104 18.32 -110.23 70.01
CA ARG A 104 17.76 -109.12 69.22
C ARG A 104 17.59 -109.58 67.78
N LEU A 105 16.34 -109.67 67.33
CA LEU A 105 16.01 -110.02 65.95
C LEU A 105 15.81 -108.74 65.13
N GLN A 106 16.43 -108.64 63.97
CA GLN A 106 16.26 -107.57 62.98
C GLN A 106 15.35 -108.06 61.82
N PRO A 107 14.70 -107.16 61.06
CA PRO A 107 13.91 -107.57 59.89
C PRO A 107 14.72 -108.40 58.90
N GLY A 108 14.01 -109.29 58.20
CA GLY A 108 14.56 -110.15 57.16
C GLY A 108 14.82 -109.40 55.85
N PRO A 109 15.34 -110.09 54.83
CA PRO A 109 15.49 -109.52 53.50
C PRO A 109 14.12 -109.14 52.88
N PRO A 110 14.06 -108.13 51.99
CA PRO A 110 12.84 -107.72 51.29
C PRO A 110 12.16 -108.85 50.52
N ARG A 111 10.84 -108.96 50.70
CA ARG A 111 9.98 -109.95 50.01
C ARG A 111 8.69 -109.38 49.42
N GLN A 112 8.19 -108.26 49.92
CA GLN A 112 6.92 -107.68 49.46
C GLN A 112 7.01 -106.16 49.35
N LEU A 113 6.37 -105.58 48.33
CA LEU A 113 6.16 -104.15 48.19
C LEU A 113 4.68 -103.83 48.41
N LYS A 114 4.38 -102.89 49.31
CA LYS A 114 3.03 -102.41 49.57
C LYS A 114 2.92 -100.95 49.14
N VAL A 115 1.87 -100.62 48.39
CA VAL A 115 1.65 -99.27 47.84
C VAL A 115 0.25 -98.76 48.18
N LYS A 116 0.18 -97.58 48.80
CA LYS A 116 -1.07 -96.86 49.10
C LYS A 116 -1.27 -95.69 48.12
N PRO A 117 -2.52 -95.36 47.71
CA PRO A 117 -3.80 -95.92 48.17
C PRO A 117 -4.02 -97.38 47.77
N ASP A 118 -4.77 -98.15 48.58
CA ASP A 118 -5.04 -99.57 48.34
C ASP A 118 -5.92 -99.80 47.10
N SER A 119 -6.69 -98.79 46.65
CA SER A 119 -7.52 -98.83 45.45
C SER A 119 -6.72 -99.22 44.20
N GLU A 120 -7.28 -100.11 43.37
CA GLU A 120 -6.66 -100.53 42.11
C GLU A 120 -6.83 -99.50 40.99
N VAL A 121 -7.92 -98.73 41.00
CA VAL A 121 -8.23 -97.70 39.99
C VAL A 121 -8.26 -96.31 40.66
N LEU A 122 -7.49 -95.37 40.13
CA LEU A 122 -7.34 -93.99 40.60
C LEU A 122 -7.85 -93.01 39.54
N LYS A 123 -8.53 -91.92 39.92
CA LYS A 123 -9.04 -90.90 38.98
C LYS A 123 -8.22 -89.62 39.10
N ILE A 124 -7.72 -89.11 37.98
CA ILE A 124 -6.78 -88.00 37.92
C ILE A 124 -7.14 -87.10 36.72
N GLU A 125 -6.92 -85.78 36.79
CA GLU A 125 -7.11 -84.86 35.66
C GLU A 125 -5.81 -84.72 34.86
N ASN A 126 -5.93 -84.61 33.53
CA ASN A 126 -4.79 -84.40 32.64
C ASN A 126 -4.01 -83.13 33.03
N GLY A 127 -2.70 -83.26 33.27
CA GLY A 127 -1.85 -82.16 33.76
C GLY A 127 -1.61 -82.13 35.27
N THR A 128 -1.98 -83.17 36.02
CA THR A 128 -1.75 -83.24 37.49
C THR A 128 -0.75 -84.34 37.89
N ALA A 129 -0.01 -84.15 38.99
CA ALA A 129 0.93 -85.14 39.56
C ALA A 129 0.29 -85.91 40.72
N PHE A 130 0.64 -87.20 40.91
CA PHE A 130 -0.02 -88.06 41.91
C PHE A 130 0.96 -88.81 42.84
N PRO A 131 0.89 -88.60 44.17
CA PRO A 131 1.81 -89.25 45.11
C PRO A 131 1.36 -90.67 45.49
N PHE A 132 2.27 -91.64 45.47
CA PHE A 132 2.08 -93.00 46.01
C PHE A 132 2.90 -93.20 47.29
N GLN A 133 2.33 -93.75 48.36
CA GLN A 133 3.12 -94.13 49.54
C GLN A 133 3.58 -95.58 49.40
N VAL A 134 4.87 -95.84 49.54
CA VAL A 134 5.47 -97.18 49.34
C VAL A 134 6.11 -97.70 50.63
N GLU A 135 5.93 -98.99 50.91
CA GLU A 135 6.46 -99.72 52.08
C GLU A 135 7.08 -101.05 51.59
N VAL A 136 8.34 -101.31 51.94
CA VAL A 136 9.10 -102.53 51.59
C VAL A 136 9.13 -103.44 52.80
N LEU A 137 8.60 -104.67 52.65
CA LEU A 137 8.35 -105.60 53.73
C LEU A 137 9.17 -106.89 53.58
N ASP A 138 9.58 -107.49 54.69
CA ASP A 138 10.20 -108.82 54.75
C ASP A 138 9.15 -109.95 54.66
N GLU A 139 9.59 -111.22 54.73
CA GLU A 139 8.69 -112.39 54.65
C GLU A 139 7.64 -112.48 55.78
N SER A 140 7.86 -111.78 56.89
CA SER A 140 6.93 -111.74 58.04
C SER A 140 6.10 -110.45 58.09
N GLY A 141 6.16 -109.63 57.03
CA GLY A 141 5.41 -108.37 56.92
C GLY A 141 6.03 -107.19 57.67
N ASN A 142 7.29 -107.29 58.09
CA ASN A 142 7.98 -106.18 58.78
C ASN A 142 8.61 -105.23 57.78
N ILE A 143 8.56 -103.92 58.04
CA ILE A 143 9.28 -102.94 57.22
C ILE A 143 10.78 -103.22 57.29
N THR A 144 11.39 -103.46 56.14
CA THR A 144 12.81 -103.79 56.02
C THR A 144 13.55 -102.72 55.24
N ALA A 145 14.77 -102.45 55.71
CA ALA A 145 15.65 -101.44 55.15
C ALA A 145 17.01 -102.08 54.87
N GLN A 146 17.48 -101.97 53.63
CA GLN A 146 18.81 -102.38 53.22
C GLN A 146 19.36 -101.41 52.15
N PRO A 147 20.68 -101.33 51.95
CA PRO A 147 21.26 -100.46 50.93
C PRO A 147 20.69 -100.74 49.53
N LYS A 148 20.47 -99.68 48.74
CA LYS A 148 20.00 -99.71 47.34
C LYS A 148 18.54 -100.12 47.14
N LEU A 149 17.63 -99.84 48.08
CA LEU A 149 16.18 -100.03 47.89
C LEU A 149 15.52 -98.83 47.19
N ILE A 150 15.76 -98.68 45.88
CA ILE A 150 15.11 -97.63 45.08
C ILE A 150 13.83 -98.20 44.44
N VAL A 151 12.70 -97.57 44.76
CA VAL A 151 11.38 -97.91 44.19
C VAL A 151 11.12 -97.01 42.99
N HIS A 152 10.78 -97.59 41.85
CA HIS A 152 10.43 -96.89 40.62
C HIS A 152 8.96 -97.11 40.26
N CYS A 153 8.29 -96.07 39.75
CA CYS A 153 7.00 -96.20 39.07
C CYS A 153 7.14 -95.76 37.61
N LYS A 154 6.76 -96.64 36.68
CA LYS A 154 6.65 -96.33 35.25
C LYS A 154 5.17 -96.31 34.86
N PHE A 155 4.71 -95.21 34.29
CA PHE A 155 3.37 -95.13 33.70
C PHE A 155 3.39 -95.60 32.24
N LEU A 156 2.42 -96.43 31.88
CA LEU A 156 2.25 -97.04 30.56
C LEU A 156 0.85 -96.69 30.03
N GLY A 157 0.70 -96.54 28.72
CA GLY A 157 -0.62 -96.28 28.08
C GLY A 157 -0.70 -94.98 27.27
N ALA A 158 0.36 -94.16 27.24
CA ALA A 158 0.53 -93.02 26.35
C ALA A 158 2.03 -92.76 26.10
N SER A 159 2.35 -91.96 25.09
CA SER A 159 3.72 -91.51 24.81
C SER A 159 4.17 -90.42 25.79
N ASN A 160 5.48 -90.34 26.09
CA ASN A 160 6.12 -89.30 26.92
C ASN A 160 5.61 -89.18 28.36
N LEU A 161 5.19 -90.29 28.97
CA LEU A 161 4.80 -90.32 30.38
C LEU A 161 6.01 -90.24 31.32
N PRO A 162 5.86 -89.59 32.50
CA PRO A 162 6.96 -89.45 33.45
C PRO A 162 7.32 -90.77 34.15
N VAL A 163 8.48 -90.81 34.80
CA VAL A 163 8.91 -91.91 35.68
C VAL A 163 9.12 -91.34 37.07
N TYR A 164 8.53 -91.97 38.09
CA TYR A 164 8.76 -91.59 39.48
C TYR A 164 9.82 -92.51 40.08
N SER A 165 10.65 -91.99 40.98
CA SER A 165 11.65 -92.77 41.72
C SER A 165 11.82 -92.23 43.12
N VAL A 166 11.94 -93.12 44.12
CA VAL A 166 12.19 -92.75 45.51
C VAL A 166 13.13 -93.76 46.19
N ASP A 167 14.01 -93.27 47.06
CA ASP A 167 14.93 -94.10 47.84
C ASP A 167 14.28 -94.52 49.18
N CYS A 168 14.18 -95.83 49.41
CA CYS A 168 13.66 -96.45 50.63
C CYS A 168 14.77 -97.14 51.45
N SER A 169 16.06 -96.95 51.11
CA SER A 169 17.17 -97.69 51.71
C SER A 169 17.33 -97.52 53.23
N ASN A 170 16.92 -96.37 53.78
CA ASN A 170 17.13 -96.05 55.20
C ASN A 170 16.00 -96.53 56.12
N ALA A 171 14.75 -96.41 55.68
CA ALA A 171 13.56 -96.61 56.51
C ALA A 171 12.62 -97.71 56.00
N GLY A 172 12.84 -98.22 54.78
CA GLY A 172 11.95 -99.17 54.12
C GLY A 172 10.61 -98.57 53.66
N THR A 173 10.37 -97.26 53.83
CA THR A 173 9.14 -96.59 53.38
C THR A 173 9.40 -95.13 52.94
N ASN A 174 8.69 -94.64 51.92
CA ASN A 174 8.75 -93.25 51.42
C ASN A 174 7.53 -92.88 50.54
N ILE A 175 7.43 -91.62 50.08
CA ILE A 175 6.42 -91.14 49.12
C ILE A 175 7.04 -91.02 47.72
N LEU A 176 6.48 -91.74 46.76
CA LEU A 176 6.83 -91.78 45.35
C LEU A 176 6.00 -90.76 44.56
N THR A 177 6.61 -89.64 44.16
CA THR A 177 5.99 -88.56 43.38
C THR A 177 6.97 -87.99 42.35
N GLY A 178 6.49 -87.22 41.37
CA GLY A 178 7.31 -86.63 40.30
C GLY A 178 6.53 -85.69 39.38
N PRO A 179 6.97 -85.50 38.11
CA PRO A 179 6.32 -84.59 37.15
C PRO A 179 4.84 -84.93 36.88
N VAL A 180 4.08 -83.94 36.40
CA VAL A 180 2.66 -84.10 36.07
C VAL A 180 2.43 -85.14 34.98
N ILE A 181 1.32 -85.87 35.09
CA ILE A 181 0.88 -86.82 34.08
C ILE A 181 0.12 -86.02 33.02
N HIS A 182 0.71 -85.85 31.84
CA HIS A 182 0.12 -85.12 30.73
C HIS A 182 0.09 -85.97 29.47
N VAL A 183 -1.07 -86.02 28.82
CA VAL A 183 -1.27 -86.67 27.51
C VAL A 183 -1.95 -85.68 26.58
N GLN A 184 -1.42 -85.54 25.37
CA GLN A 184 -1.93 -84.59 24.38
C GLN A 184 -3.24 -85.10 23.75
N ASN A 185 -4.17 -84.18 23.49
CA ASN A 185 -5.43 -84.41 22.75
C ASN A 185 -6.41 -85.39 23.42
N ILE A 186 -6.54 -85.34 24.74
CA ILE A 186 -7.55 -86.12 25.45
C ILE A 186 -8.93 -85.48 25.26
N LYS A 187 -9.80 -86.12 24.46
CA LYS A 187 -11.22 -85.74 24.34
C LYS A 187 -12.16 -86.55 25.23
N LYS A 188 -11.72 -87.72 25.69
CA LYS A 188 -12.47 -88.66 26.54
C LYS A 188 -11.50 -89.33 27.51
N ASP A 189 -12.01 -89.81 28.63
CA ASP A 189 -11.23 -90.46 29.69
C ASP A 189 -10.25 -91.53 29.14
N GLN A 190 -8.98 -91.46 29.52
CA GLN A 190 -7.92 -92.38 29.09
C GLN A 190 -7.41 -93.23 30.26
N MET A 191 -7.14 -94.52 30.03
CA MET A 191 -6.62 -95.42 31.07
C MET A 191 -5.10 -95.60 30.93
N LEU A 192 -4.36 -95.31 32.00
CA LEU A 192 -2.92 -95.52 32.14
C LEU A 192 -2.65 -96.61 33.19
N LYS A 193 -1.50 -97.29 33.08
CA LYS A 193 -1.07 -98.33 34.01
C LYS A 193 0.24 -97.93 34.69
N ALA A 194 0.23 -97.78 36.00
CA ALA A 194 1.37 -97.47 36.84
C ALA A 194 2.01 -98.77 37.35
N ARG A 195 3.22 -99.10 36.90
CA ARG A 195 3.97 -100.29 37.35
C ARG A 195 5.06 -99.87 38.32
N ILE A 196 4.98 -100.36 39.56
CA ILE A 196 5.81 -99.96 40.69
C ILE A 196 6.71 -101.13 41.09
N GLU A 197 8.03 -100.96 41.03
CA GLU A 197 8.99 -102.06 41.22
C GLU A 197 10.31 -101.61 41.84
N ILE A 198 11.04 -102.55 42.46
CA ILE A 198 12.39 -102.33 42.99
C ILE A 198 13.39 -103.05 42.08
N LEU A 199 14.11 -102.31 41.25
CA LEU A 199 15.00 -102.91 40.24
C LEU A 199 16.17 -103.69 40.85
N SER A 200 16.58 -103.34 42.06
CA SER A 200 17.71 -103.96 42.77
C SER A 200 17.35 -105.27 43.48
N CYS A 201 16.07 -105.57 43.72
CA CYS A 201 15.61 -106.73 44.49
C CYS A 201 14.61 -107.57 43.69
N LYS A 202 15.10 -108.59 42.96
CA LYS A 202 14.26 -109.48 42.13
C LYS A 202 13.28 -110.36 42.93
N ASP A 203 13.54 -110.55 44.22
CA ASP A 203 12.71 -111.33 45.13
C ASP A 203 11.40 -110.64 45.54
N VAL A 204 11.23 -109.34 45.21
CA VAL A 204 10.04 -108.55 45.49
C VAL A 204 9.22 -108.37 44.20
N PRO A 205 7.98 -108.87 44.11
CA PRO A 205 7.16 -108.71 42.93
C PRO A 205 6.70 -107.25 42.72
N PRO A 206 6.55 -106.78 41.47
CA PRO A 206 6.05 -105.44 41.18
C PRO A 206 4.56 -105.28 41.52
N VAL A 207 4.14 -104.06 41.87
CA VAL A 207 2.74 -103.69 42.13
C VAL A 207 2.22 -102.83 40.98
N GLU A 208 1.04 -103.16 40.45
CA GLU A 208 0.43 -102.43 39.35
C GLU A 208 -0.84 -101.68 39.81
N LYS A 209 -1.05 -100.46 39.32
CA LYS A 209 -2.25 -99.62 39.55
C LYS A 209 -2.77 -99.05 38.23
N ILE A 210 -4.08 -98.85 38.11
CA ILE A 210 -4.73 -98.24 36.94
C ILE A 210 -5.07 -96.79 37.25
N ILE A 211 -4.72 -95.87 36.34
CA ILE A 211 -5.04 -94.44 36.42
C ILE A 211 -6.03 -94.09 35.32
N LYS A 212 -7.21 -93.60 35.69
CA LYS A 212 -8.21 -93.03 34.79
C LYS A 212 -7.98 -91.52 34.68
N LEU A 213 -7.43 -91.08 33.57
CA LEU A 213 -7.09 -89.69 33.27
C LEU A 213 -8.26 -88.97 32.57
N LEU A 214 -8.76 -87.88 33.14
CA LEU A 214 -9.87 -87.07 32.63
C LEU A 214 -9.36 -85.89 31.78
N PRO A 215 -10.06 -85.45 30.72
CA PRO A 215 -9.74 -84.22 29.99
C PRO A 215 -9.68 -82.99 30.92
N SER A 216 -8.80 -82.04 30.62
CA SER A 216 -8.67 -80.83 31.44
C SER A 216 -9.93 -79.94 31.35
N SER A 217 -10.30 -79.38 32.50
CA SER A 217 -11.35 -78.36 32.64
C SER A 217 -10.86 -76.93 32.36
N HIS A 218 -9.58 -76.73 32.04
CA HIS A 218 -9.02 -75.43 31.70
C HIS A 218 -9.40 -74.98 30.27
N VAL A 219 -9.38 -73.66 30.05
CA VAL A 219 -9.70 -73.04 28.75
C VAL A 219 -8.74 -73.53 27.67
N ALA A 220 -9.27 -74.10 26.58
CA ALA A 220 -8.48 -74.64 25.48
C ALA A 220 -8.80 -74.00 24.11
N ARG A 221 -10.00 -73.42 23.93
CA ARG A 221 -10.42 -72.81 22.65
C ARG A 221 -11.27 -71.55 22.84
N LEU A 222 -11.03 -70.55 21.99
CA LEU A 222 -11.78 -69.28 21.93
C LEU A 222 -12.48 -69.16 20.57
N GLN A 223 -13.75 -68.77 20.57
CA GLN A 223 -14.59 -68.62 19.39
C GLN A 223 -15.27 -67.25 19.38
N ILE A 224 -15.33 -66.59 18.21
CA ILE A 224 -15.93 -65.27 18.03
C ILE A 224 -17.11 -65.37 17.06
N LEU A 225 -18.19 -64.68 17.37
CA LEU A 225 -19.42 -64.60 16.61
C LEU A 225 -19.78 -63.12 16.42
N SER A 226 -20.27 -62.75 15.23
CA SER A 226 -20.90 -61.46 14.97
C SER A 226 -22.39 -61.67 14.74
N MET A 227 -23.21 -60.89 15.43
CA MET A 227 -24.66 -60.92 15.27
C MET A 227 -25.09 -59.93 14.18
N ASP A 228 -25.49 -60.45 13.02
CA ASP A 228 -26.16 -59.68 11.96
C ASP A 228 -27.65 -60.04 11.94
N GLY A 229 -28.46 -59.21 12.60
CA GLY A 229 -29.89 -59.47 12.81
C GLY A 229 -30.16 -60.71 13.67
N GLN A 230 -30.84 -61.72 13.11
CA GLN A 230 -31.15 -62.99 13.81
C GLN A 230 -30.13 -64.11 13.56
N LYS A 231 -29.10 -63.90 12.71
CA LYS A 231 -28.10 -64.93 12.38
C LYS A 231 -26.77 -64.60 13.04
N ALA A 232 -26.23 -65.56 13.79
CA ALA A 232 -24.87 -65.49 14.31
C ALA A 232 -23.88 -66.00 13.25
N ILE A 233 -22.98 -65.12 12.79
CA ILE A 233 -21.94 -65.46 11.82
C ILE A 233 -20.64 -65.69 12.60
N GLN A 234 -20.03 -66.87 12.46
CA GLN A 234 -18.75 -67.16 13.09
C GLN A 234 -17.61 -66.44 12.37
N ILE A 235 -16.81 -65.69 13.13
CA ILE A 235 -15.56 -65.08 12.66
C ILE A 235 -14.42 -66.02 13.02
N LYS A 236 -13.73 -66.54 12.01
CA LYS A 236 -12.55 -67.40 12.18
C LYS A 236 -11.30 -66.54 12.37
N HIS A 237 -10.26 -67.16 12.91
CA HIS A 237 -8.96 -66.52 13.05
C HIS A 237 -8.40 -66.16 11.67
N GLN A 238 -8.00 -64.89 11.50
CA GLN A 238 -7.51 -64.21 10.29
C GLN A 238 -8.56 -63.93 9.21
N ASP A 239 -9.86 -63.96 9.52
CA ASP A 239 -10.89 -63.57 8.56
C ASP A 239 -10.82 -62.07 8.19
N GLU A 240 -11.20 -61.75 6.94
CA GLU A 240 -11.39 -60.37 6.46
C GLU A 240 -12.89 -60.06 6.31
N ILE A 241 -13.34 -59.00 7.00
CA ILE A 241 -14.74 -58.59 7.06
C ILE A 241 -14.88 -57.23 6.38
N ASN A 242 -15.78 -57.13 5.41
CA ASN A 242 -16.10 -55.86 4.77
C ASN A 242 -17.23 -55.15 5.53
N TRP A 243 -17.06 -53.87 5.83
CA TRP A 243 -18.07 -53.07 6.56
C TRP A 243 -18.13 -51.63 6.04
N VAL A 244 -19.23 -50.91 6.28
CA VAL A 244 -19.38 -49.52 5.82
C VAL A 244 -18.38 -48.59 6.54
N ALA A 245 -17.70 -47.73 5.78
CA ALA A 245 -16.72 -46.79 6.31
C ALA A 245 -17.36 -45.79 7.27
N GLY A 246 -16.72 -45.57 8.43
CA GLY A 246 -17.21 -44.69 9.49
C GLY A 246 -18.36 -45.24 10.34
N ASP A 247 -18.86 -46.43 10.04
CA ASP A 247 -19.88 -47.12 10.84
C ASP A 247 -19.28 -47.89 12.04
N VAL A 248 -20.13 -48.47 12.89
CA VAL A 248 -19.73 -49.22 14.09
C VAL A 248 -20.22 -50.66 14.03
N MET A 249 -19.30 -51.61 14.14
CA MET A 249 -19.62 -53.03 14.21
C MET A 249 -20.02 -53.40 15.65
N HIS A 250 -21.31 -53.65 15.85
CA HIS A 250 -21.93 -53.97 17.14
C HIS A 250 -22.09 -55.48 17.38
N ASN A 251 -22.40 -55.86 18.63
CA ASN A 251 -22.84 -57.21 19.02
C ASN A 251 -21.86 -58.34 18.65
N LEU A 252 -20.57 -58.10 18.90
CA LEU A 252 -19.55 -59.14 18.84
C LEU A 252 -19.64 -60.00 20.11
N ILE A 253 -19.80 -61.31 19.95
CA ILE A 253 -19.92 -62.29 21.02
C ILE A 253 -18.69 -63.19 21.02
N PHE A 254 -18.18 -63.57 22.18
CA PHE A 254 -17.14 -64.58 22.33
C PHE A 254 -17.57 -65.72 23.25
N GLN A 255 -17.12 -66.93 22.94
CA GLN A 255 -17.35 -68.15 23.71
C GLN A 255 -16.03 -68.89 23.94
N MET A 256 -15.93 -69.56 25.09
CA MET A 256 -14.74 -70.31 25.51
C MET A 256 -15.10 -71.77 25.76
N TYR A 257 -14.20 -72.68 25.38
CA TYR A 257 -14.38 -74.12 25.55
C TYR A 257 -13.16 -74.75 26.21
N ASP A 258 -13.38 -75.79 27.01
CA ASP A 258 -12.31 -76.60 27.61
C ASP A 258 -11.75 -77.68 26.67
N GLU A 259 -10.77 -78.47 27.13
CA GLU A 259 -10.14 -79.55 26.36
C GLU A 259 -11.15 -80.64 25.94
N GLY A 260 -12.22 -80.81 26.71
CA GLY A 260 -13.34 -81.72 26.46
C GLY A 260 -14.47 -81.15 25.60
N GLU A 261 -14.28 -79.99 24.98
CA GLU A 261 -15.27 -79.26 24.16
C GLU A 261 -16.52 -78.78 24.94
N ARG A 262 -16.45 -78.68 26.28
CA ARG A 262 -17.53 -78.13 27.11
C ARG A 262 -17.41 -76.61 27.18
N GLU A 263 -18.54 -75.90 27.08
CA GLU A 263 -18.57 -74.43 27.19
C GLU A 263 -18.24 -73.99 28.62
N ILE A 264 -17.31 -73.05 28.75
CA ILE A 264 -16.87 -72.49 30.02
C ILE A 264 -17.68 -71.24 30.31
N HIS A 265 -18.30 -71.21 31.49
CA HIS A 265 -19.00 -70.02 31.97
C HIS A 265 -17.99 -68.91 32.32
N ILE A 266 -18.17 -67.73 31.75
CA ILE A 266 -17.25 -66.60 31.94
C ILE A 266 -17.49 -65.98 33.32
N THR A 267 -16.62 -66.30 34.26
CA THR A 267 -16.63 -65.67 35.60
C THR A 267 -15.83 -64.36 35.59
N PRO A 268 -15.99 -63.47 36.59
CA PRO A 268 -15.20 -62.23 36.66
C PRO A 268 -13.68 -62.46 36.59
N ALA A 269 -13.18 -63.55 37.17
CA ALA A 269 -11.76 -63.91 37.12
C ALA A 269 -11.27 -64.33 35.72
N VAL A 270 -12.14 -64.95 34.92
CA VAL A 270 -11.84 -65.29 33.51
C VAL A 270 -11.92 -64.04 32.63
N ALA A 271 -12.90 -63.17 32.88
CA ALA A 271 -13.08 -61.92 32.13
C ALA A 271 -11.87 -60.97 32.28
N GLU A 272 -11.22 -60.91 33.45
CA GLU A 272 -10.02 -60.09 33.67
C GLU A 272 -8.79 -60.53 32.85
N LYS A 273 -8.77 -61.79 32.41
CA LYS A 273 -7.68 -62.36 31.62
C LYS A 273 -7.84 -62.12 30.11
N ILE A 274 -8.95 -61.50 29.68
CA ILE A 274 -9.23 -61.17 28.29
C ILE A 274 -8.77 -59.75 27.97
N LYS A 275 -8.07 -59.58 26.85
CA LYS A 275 -7.67 -58.27 26.32
C LYS A 275 -8.02 -58.16 24.84
N VAL A 276 -8.33 -56.94 24.41
CA VAL A 276 -8.55 -56.57 23.00
C VAL A 276 -7.65 -55.40 22.62
N ASN A 277 -7.25 -55.30 21.34
CA ASN A 277 -6.32 -54.26 20.89
C ASN A 277 -6.99 -52.96 20.40
N TRP A 278 -8.31 -52.93 20.15
CA TRP A 278 -8.98 -51.76 19.56
C TRP A 278 -9.62 -50.80 20.57
N THR A 279 -9.76 -51.19 21.83
CA THR A 279 -10.19 -50.30 22.92
C THR A 279 -9.39 -50.55 24.19
N PRO A 280 -8.89 -49.49 24.86
CA PRO A 280 -8.19 -49.62 26.14
C PRO A 280 -9.15 -49.77 27.34
N ARG A 281 -10.44 -49.45 27.16
CA ARG A 281 -11.46 -49.55 28.22
C ARG A 281 -12.46 -50.63 27.85
N ILE A 282 -12.42 -51.73 28.59
CA ILE A 282 -13.32 -52.87 28.39
C ILE A 282 -14.34 -52.87 29.52
N ASN A 283 -15.62 -52.98 29.19
CA ASN A 283 -16.67 -53.12 30.18
C ASN A 283 -16.68 -54.57 30.70
N LYS A 284 -16.35 -54.76 31.98
CA LYS A 284 -16.27 -56.07 32.63
C LYS A 284 -17.63 -56.78 32.67
N GLU A 285 -18.73 -56.04 32.80
CA GLU A 285 -20.09 -56.61 32.85
C GLU A 285 -20.50 -57.19 31.49
N GLN A 286 -20.10 -56.52 30.39
CA GLN A 286 -20.33 -57.02 29.03
C GLN A 286 -19.49 -58.27 28.75
N LEU A 287 -18.23 -58.32 29.20
CA LEU A 287 -17.39 -59.51 29.04
C LEU A 287 -17.97 -60.74 29.76
N ILE A 288 -18.53 -60.56 30.96
CA ILE A 288 -19.20 -61.64 31.71
C ILE A 288 -20.41 -62.20 30.94
N GLN A 289 -21.09 -61.35 30.16
CA GLN A 289 -22.19 -61.74 29.27
C GLN A 289 -21.71 -62.33 27.94
N GLY A 290 -20.40 -62.49 27.73
CA GLY A 290 -19.82 -62.97 26.47
C GLY A 290 -19.78 -61.91 25.37
N LEU A 291 -19.97 -60.62 25.67
CA LEU A 291 -19.95 -59.52 24.69
C LEU A 291 -18.57 -58.84 24.63
N LEU A 292 -18.06 -58.68 23.41
CA LEU A 292 -16.86 -57.91 23.11
C LEU A 292 -17.21 -56.43 22.84
N PRO A 293 -16.27 -55.49 23.06
CA PRO A 293 -16.49 -54.09 22.75
C PRO A 293 -16.66 -53.81 21.25
N ASP A 294 -17.52 -52.86 20.93
CA ASP A 294 -17.77 -52.40 19.56
C ASP A 294 -16.50 -51.97 18.82
N VAL A 295 -16.43 -52.29 17.53
CA VAL A 295 -15.31 -51.92 16.65
C VAL A 295 -15.72 -50.74 15.77
N LYS A 296 -15.04 -49.59 15.93
CA LYS A 296 -15.22 -48.44 15.04
C LYS A 296 -14.47 -48.65 13.72
N VAL A 297 -15.22 -48.67 12.63
CA VAL A 297 -14.67 -48.85 11.29
C VAL A 297 -14.01 -47.55 10.80
N PRO A 298 -12.79 -47.60 10.24
CA PRO A 298 -12.14 -46.41 9.68
C PRO A 298 -13.01 -45.71 8.62
N THR A 299 -12.87 -44.39 8.50
CA THR A 299 -13.64 -43.57 7.54
C THR A 299 -13.08 -43.60 6.13
N SER A 300 -11.85 -44.11 5.93
CA SER A 300 -11.17 -44.22 4.64
C SER A 300 -11.15 -45.68 4.19
N VAL A 301 -11.54 -45.96 2.95
CA VAL A 301 -11.46 -47.31 2.35
C VAL A 301 -10.02 -47.85 2.22
N LYS A 302 -9.01 -46.99 2.41
CA LYS A 302 -7.60 -47.39 2.41
C LYS A 302 -7.10 -47.84 3.78
N ASP A 303 -7.81 -47.48 4.84
CA ASP A 303 -7.38 -47.71 6.22
C ASP A 303 -8.04 -48.97 6.75
N VAL A 304 -7.30 -50.07 6.71
CA VAL A 304 -7.75 -51.38 7.19
C VAL A 304 -7.49 -51.51 8.70
N ARG A 305 -8.44 -52.08 9.46
CA ARG A 305 -8.30 -52.22 10.92
C ARG A 305 -8.11 -53.66 11.36
N TYR A 306 -7.01 -53.94 12.05
CA TYR A 306 -6.71 -55.26 12.63
C TYR A 306 -7.22 -55.38 14.07
N CYS A 307 -8.08 -56.37 14.31
CA CYS A 307 -8.73 -56.64 15.59
C CYS A 307 -8.20 -57.95 16.19
N LEU A 308 -7.60 -57.87 17.38
CA LEU A 308 -7.00 -59.00 18.10
C LEU A 308 -7.64 -59.15 19.49
N ILE A 309 -8.04 -60.38 19.82
CA ILE A 309 -8.51 -60.80 21.14
C ILE A 309 -7.53 -61.82 21.70
N THR A 310 -7.09 -61.61 22.93
CA THR A 310 -6.15 -62.51 23.63
C THR A 310 -6.72 -62.91 24.98
N TYR A 311 -6.59 -64.19 25.32
CA TYR A 311 -6.84 -64.73 26.66
C TYR A 311 -5.52 -65.28 27.21
N LEU A 312 -5.11 -64.81 28.39
CA LEU A 312 -3.85 -65.22 29.02
C LEU A 312 -4.09 -65.71 30.45
N ASP A 313 -3.77 -66.97 30.70
CA ASP A 313 -3.78 -67.61 32.02
C ASP A 313 -2.42 -68.24 32.33
N ASP A 314 -2.18 -68.63 33.57
CA ASP A 314 -0.94 -69.28 34.04
C ASP A 314 -0.66 -70.61 33.31
N HIS A 315 -1.67 -71.19 32.66
CA HIS A 315 -1.61 -72.48 31.97
C HIS A 315 -1.71 -72.38 30.44
N VAL A 316 -2.37 -71.36 29.88
CA VAL A 316 -2.71 -71.27 28.45
C VAL A 316 -2.74 -69.82 27.95
N SER A 317 -2.20 -69.59 26.74
CA SER A 317 -2.33 -68.35 25.97
C SER A 317 -3.11 -68.63 24.67
N LEU A 318 -4.30 -68.05 24.53
CA LEU A 318 -5.11 -68.16 23.31
C LEU A 318 -5.23 -66.80 22.63
N GLU A 319 -5.19 -66.80 21.31
CA GLU A 319 -5.43 -65.60 20.50
C GLU A 319 -6.40 -65.88 19.35
N SER A 320 -7.24 -64.89 19.03
CA SER A 320 -8.07 -64.90 17.84
C SER A 320 -8.12 -63.50 17.24
N ALA A 321 -7.97 -63.40 15.92
CA ALA A 321 -7.82 -62.12 15.22
C ALA A 321 -8.67 -62.08 13.95
N PHE A 322 -9.04 -60.89 13.51
CA PHE A 322 -9.73 -60.64 12.25
C PHE A 322 -9.45 -59.21 11.77
N THR A 323 -9.71 -58.95 10.49
CA THR A 323 -9.40 -57.67 9.84
C THR A 323 -10.66 -57.05 9.27
N VAL A 324 -10.95 -55.79 9.61
CA VAL A 324 -12.09 -55.04 9.09
C VAL A 324 -11.63 -54.12 7.96
N ARG A 325 -12.19 -54.32 6.76
CA ARG A 325 -11.97 -53.51 5.55
C ARG A 325 -13.15 -52.57 5.32
N PRO A 326 -12.94 -51.25 5.34
CA PRO A 326 -14.01 -50.30 5.07
C PRO A 326 -14.43 -50.31 3.59
N LEU A 327 -15.73 -50.24 3.34
CA LEU A 327 -16.37 -50.03 2.04
C LEU A 327 -16.92 -48.61 1.98
N ALA A 328 -16.95 -48.03 0.79
CA ALA A 328 -17.55 -46.72 0.59
C ALA A 328 -19.05 -46.75 0.94
N ASP A 329 -19.49 -45.71 1.65
CA ASP A 329 -20.89 -45.50 2.04
C ASP A 329 -21.73 -44.98 0.84
N GLU A 330 -23.01 -44.69 1.06
CA GLU A 330 -23.90 -44.19 0.02
C GLU A 330 -23.41 -42.85 -0.60
N PRO A 331 -23.73 -42.57 -1.89
CA PRO A 331 -23.41 -41.30 -2.54
C PRO A 331 -23.91 -40.09 -1.75
N LYS A 332 -23.01 -39.16 -1.42
CA LYS A 332 -23.36 -37.91 -0.71
C LYS A 332 -22.71 -36.66 -1.27
N HIS A 333 -21.62 -36.80 -2.03
CA HIS A 333 -20.91 -35.69 -2.63
C HIS A 333 -20.52 -36.01 -4.08
N ILE A 334 -20.37 -34.94 -4.86
CA ILE A 334 -19.75 -34.97 -6.18
C ILE A 334 -18.45 -34.16 -6.09
N LYS A 335 -17.39 -34.64 -6.75
CA LYS A 335 -16.06 -34.02 -6.73
C LYS A 335 -15.50 -33.92 -8.13
N CYS A 336 -15.19 -32.70 -8.55
CA CYS A 336 -14.66 -32.39 -9.87
C CYS A 336 -13.16 -32.13 -9.81
N LYS A 337 -12.40 -32.73 -10.74
CA LYS A 337 -10.95 -32.56 -10.85
C LYS A 337 -10.55 -32.25 -12.29
N LEU A 338 -9.88 -31.12 -12.48
CA LEU A 338 -9.28 -30.75 -13.76
C LEU A 338 -7.90 -31.40 -13.92
N LYS A 339 -7.64 -32.06 -15.05
CA LYS A 339 -6.36 -32.74 -15.31
C LYS A 339 -5.27 -31.85 -15.93
N GLY A 340 -5.59 -30.63 -16.35
CA GLY A 340 -4.64 -29.74 -17.04
C GLY A 340 -4.83 -28.26 -16.64
N PRO A 341 -4.30 -27.32 -17.43
CA PRO A 341 -4.42 -25.89 -17.14
C PRO A 341 -5.88 -25.46 -17.13
N ASN A 342 -6.21 -24.50 -16.27
CA ASN A 342 -7.54 -23.95 -16.07
C ASN A 342 -7.83 -22.73 -16.95
N THR A 343 -6.99 -22.45 -17.94
CA THR A 343 -7.09 -21.31 -18.86
C THR A 343 -7.68 -21.73 -20.20
N LEU A 344 -8.62 -20.94 -20.72
CA LEU A 344 -9.33 -21.19 -21.98
C LEU A 344 -9.44 -19.90 -22.78
N GLN A 345 -9.00 -19.89 -24.04
CA GLN A 345 -9.25 -18.78 -24.95
C GLN A 345 -10.70 -18.80 -25.45
N MET A 346 -11.33 -17.63 -25.53
CA MET A 346 -12.73 -17.52 -25.98
C MET A 346 -12.89 -18.05 -27.42
N GLY A 347 -13.88 -18.91 -27.64
CA GLY A 347 -14.09 -19.61 -28.92
C GLY A 347 -13.34 -20.93 -29.08
N GLU A 348 -12.31 -21.19 -28.28
CA GLU A 348 -11.62 -22.47 -28.27
C GLU A 348 -12.31 -23.48 -27.35
N GLU A 349 -11.94 -24.75 -27.49
CA GLU A 349 -12.37 -25.83 -26.60
C GLU A 349 -11.28 -26.07 -25.54
N LEU A 350 -11.70 -26.29 -24.29
CA LEU A 350 -10.81 -26.65 -23.20
C LEU A 350 -10.10 -27.96 -23.54
N GLN A 351 -8.79 -27.86 -23.75
CA GLN A 351 -7.94 -29.00 -24.10
C GLN A 351 -7.85 -30.03 -22.96
N SER A 352 -8.05 -29.59 -21.71
CA SER A 352 -7.99 -30.42 -20.52
C SER A 352 -9.33 -31.09 -20.23
N GLU A 353 -9.27 -32.34 -19.78
CA GLU A 353 -10.45 -33.13 -19.39
C GLU A 353 -10.81 -32.88 -17.93
N ILE A 354 -12.09 -32.89 -17.60
CA ILE A 354 -12.59 -32.84 -16.22
C ILE A 354 -13.10 -34.22 -15.82
N ASP A 355 -12.52 -34.76 -14.75
CA ASP A 355 -13.01 -35.96 -14.10
C ASP A 355 -14.01 -35.59 -13.00
N VAL A 356 -15.18 -36.19 -13.05
CA VAL A 356 -16.23 -36.07 -12.04
C VAL A 356 -16.35 -37.41 -11.32
N MET A 357 -16.17 -37.39 -10.01
CA MET A 357 -16.24 -38.53 -9.10
C MET A 357 -17.45 -38.38 -8.18
N ILE A 358 -18.16 -39.47 -7.95
CA ILE A 358 -19.21 -39.54 -6.93
C ILE A 358 -18.57 -40.19 -5.69
N THR A 359 -18.66 -39.49 -4.57
CA THR A 359 -18.06 -39.93 -3.31
C THR A 359 -19.08 -39.99 -2.20
N ASP A 360 -18.77 -40.80 -1.18
CA ASP A 360 -19.53 -40.84 0.05
C ASP A 360 -19.26 -39.61 0.94
N GLN A 361 -19.80 -39.63 2.15
CA GLN A 361 -19.65 -38.54 3.12
C GLN A 361 -18.22 -38.31 3.61
N TYR A 362 -17.33 -39.30 3.45
CA TYR A 362 -15.94 -39.26 3.87
C TYR A 362 -14.97 -39.07 2.70
N GLY A 363 -15.49 -38.91 1.48
CA GLY A 363 -14.70 -38.70 0.27
C GLY A 363 -14.18 -39.98 -0.38
N ASN A 364 -14.69 -41.15 0.01
CA ASN A 364 -14.39 -42.41 -0.65
C ASN A 364 -15.22 -42.54 -1.93
N GLN A 365 -14.63 -43.13 -2.97
CA GLN A 365 -15.32 -43.32 -4.23
C GLN A 365 -16.37 -44.44 -4.13
N VAL A 366 -17.61 -44.13 -4.48
CA VAL A 366 -18.70 -45.10 -4.41
C VAL A 366 -18.59 -46.09 -5.57
N GLN A 367 -18.56 -47.38 -5.25
CA GLN A 367 -18.36 -48.44 -6.26
C GLN A 367 -19.64 -48.84 -7.01
N THR A 368 -20.82 -48.44 -6.55
CA THR A 368 -22.12 -48.76 -7.17
C THR A 368 -22.46 -47.88 -8.37
N VAL A 369 -21.60 -46.94 -8.74
CA VAL A 369 -21.80 -46.00 -9.86
C VAL A 369 -21.57 -46.73 -11.18
N THR A 370 -22.51 -46.62 -12.11
CA THR A 370 -22.45 -47.27 -13.44
C THR A 370 -22.44 -46.25 -14.57
N SER A 371 -22.24 -46.71 -15.81
CA SER A 371 -22.29 -45.87 -17.01
C SER A 371 -23.62 -45.12 -17.19
N ALA A 372 -24.71 -45.60 -16.59
CA ALA A 372 -26.02 -44.93 -16.59
C ALA A 372 -25.97 -43.54 -15.93
N CYS A 373 -25.03 -43.29 -15.00
CA CYS A 373 -24.89 -42.01 -14.32
C CYS A 373 -24.52 -40.86 -15.27
N VAL A 374 -23.93 -41.17 -16.44
CA VAL A 374 -23.66 -40.22 -17.54
C VAL A 374 -24.89 -39.44 -17.96
N ASN A 375 -26.04 -40.10 -18.04
CA ASN A 375 -27.26 -39.47 -18.52
C ASN A 375 -27.86 -38.49 -17.50
N SER A 376 -27.43 -38.54 -16.24
CA SER A 376 -27.97 -37.73 -15.14
C SER A 376 -27.04 -36.58 -14.72
N LEU A 377 -25.84 -36.46 -15.29
CA LEU A 377 -24.92 -35.36 -14.98
C LEU A 377 -25.25 -34.11 -15.80
N GLY A 378 -25.73 -33.08 -15.13
CA GLY A 378 -25.89 -31.74 -15.68
C GLY A 378 -24.61 -30.93 -15.57
N VAL A 379 -24.17 -30.34 -16.70
CA VAL A 379 -23.11 -29.34 -16.71
C VAL A 379 -23.71 -27.99 -17.08
N SER A 380 -23.46 -26.98 -16.24
CA SER A 380 -23.97 -25.63 -16.44
C SER A 380 -22.92 -24.60 -16.07
N GLY A 381 -22.98 -23.43 -16.71
CA GLY A 381 -22.07 -22.32 -16.44
C GLY A 381 -22.47 -21.11 -17.27
N PRO A 382 -22.26 -19.89 -16.76
CA PRO A 382 -22.63 -18.67 -17.48
C PRO A 382 -21.83 -18.53 -18.77
N GLY A 383 -22.54 -18.58 -19.91
CA GLY A 383 -21.95 -18.49 -21.26
C GLY A 383 -21.37 -19.79 -21.82
N LEU A 384 -21.58 -20.93 -21.14
CA LEU A 384 -21.14 -22.24 -21.60
C LEU A 384 -21.92 -22.67 -22.85
N ASP A 385 -21.18 -23.00 -23.91
CA ASP A 385 -21.72 -23.57 -25.12
C ASP A 385 -21.85 -25.09 -24.98
N LYS A 386 -23.09 -25.58 -24.89
CA LYS A 386 -23.38 -27.01 -24.74
C LYS A 386 -23.29 -27.81 -26.04
N SER A 387 -23.13 -27.15 -27.19
CA SER A 387 -23.17 -27.84 -28.51
C SER A 387 -22.05 -28.86 -28.71
N ASN A 388 -20.88 -28.64 -28.11
CA ASN A 388 -19.74 -29.56 -28.20
C ASN A 388 -19.55 -30.44 -26.96
N LEU A 389 -20.35 -30.24 -25.91
CA LEU A 389 -20.15 -30.88 -24.61
C LEU A 389 -20.38 -32.40 -24.70
N LYS A 390 -19.36 -33.18 -24.35
CA LYS A 390 -19.39 -34.65 -24.37
C LYS A 390 -19.05 -35.20 -22.99
N ILE A 391 -19.92 -36.04 -22.45
CA ILE A 391 -19.72 -36.74 -21.19
C ILE A 391 -19.53 -38.22 -21.51
N THR A 392 -18.41 -38.79 -21.08
CA THR A 392 -18.04 -40.19 -21.33
C THR A 392 -17.77 -40.91 -20.02
N TRP A 393 -18.15 -42.19 -19.91
CA TRP A 393 -17.84 -43.02 -18.75
C TRP A 393 -16.43 -43.61 -18.86
N GLN A 394 -15.64 -43.52 -17.78
CA GLN A 394 -14.35 -44.19 -17.68
C GLN A 394 -14.42 -45.37 -16.70
N GLU A 395 -14.43 -46.58 -17.26
CA GLU A 395 -14.63 -47.82 -16.51
C GLU A 395 -13.46 -48.16 -15.58
N SER A 396 -12.21 -47.91 -16.01
CA SER A 396 -11.00 -48.19 -15.22
C SER A 396 -10.91 -47.41 -13.91
N THR A 397 -11.54 -46.25 -13.84
CA THR A 397 -11.47 -45.32 -12.70
C THR A 397 -12.83 -45.02 -12.10
N LEU A 398 -13.92 -45.61 -12.61
CA LEU A 398 -15.31 -45.32 -12.20
C LEU A 398 -15.62 -43.81 -12.16
N THR A 399 -15.14 -43.06 -13.15
CA THR A 399 -15.30 -41.59 -13.22
C THR A 399 -16.03 -41.17 -14.49
N MET A 400 -16.73 -40.04 -14.41
CA MET A 400 -17.37 -39.41 -15.56
C MET A 400 -16.45 -38.34 -16.11
N ARG A 401 -16.12 -38.41 -17.39
CA ARG A 401 -15.19 -37.48 -18.05
C ARG A 401 -15.95 -36.50 -18.91
N VAL A 402 -15.77 -35.21 -18.67
CA VAL A 402 -16.40 -34.12 -19.42
C VAL A 402 -15.36 -33.48 -20.35
N LYS A 403 -15.71 -33.38 -21.64
CA LYS A 403 -14.98 -32.69 -22.72
C LYS A 403 -15.90 -31.73 -23.46
N GLY A 404 -15.39 -30.91 -24.37
CA GLY A 404 -16.24 -30.03 -25.16
C GLY A 404 -16.58 -28.70 -24.50
N ILE A 405 -15.85 -28.30 -23.45
CA ILE A 405 -16.12 -27.06 -22.73
C ILE A 405 -15.63 -25.88 -23.58
N ARG A 406 -16.57 -25.08 -24.05
CA ARG A 406 -16.35 -23.90 -24.89
C ARG A 406 -17.25 -22.77 -24.42
N PHE A 407 -16.79 -21.52 -24.57
CA PHE A 407 -17.60 -20.33 -24.33
C PHE A 407 -17.73 -19.52 -25.62
N LYS A 408 -18.96 -19.10 -25.94
CA LYS A 408 -19.29 -18.37 -27.18
C LYS A 408 -19.38 -16.86 -27.00
N SER A 409 -19.88 -16.38 -25.86
CA SER A 409 -19.92 -14.95 -25.52
C SER A 409 -20.15 -14.83 -24.02
N CYS A 410 -19.11 -14.42 -23.29
CA CYS A 410 -19.21 -14.20 -21.85
C CYS A 410 -18.18 -13.17 -21.40
N LEU A 411 -18.41 -12.53 -20.25
CA LEU A 411 -17.41 -11.66 -19.61
C LEU A 411 -16.10 -12.42 -19.40
N LEU A 412 -14.94 -11.82 -19.66
CA LEU A 412 -13.64 -12.45 -19.40
C LEU A 412 -13.40 -12.70 -17.90
N GLY A 413 -12.41 -13.54 -17.61
CA GLY A 413 -11.97 -13.86 -16.25
C GLY A 413 -12.53 -15.18 -15.74
N SER A 414 -12.62 -15.29 -14.42
CA SER A 414 -12.96 -16.55 -13.77
C SER A 414 -14.43 -16.93 -13.95
N LYS A 415 -14.68 -18.13 -14.49
CA LYS A 415 -15.99 -18.74 -14.69
C LYS A 415 -16.13 -20.01 -13.88
N GLU A 416 -17.20 -20.08 -13.12
CA GLU A 416 -17.55 -21.28 -12.36
C GLU A 416 -18.48 -22.16 -13.20
N LEU A 417 -18.04 -23.40 -13.40
CA LEU A 417 -18.81 -24.47 -14.00
C LEU A 417 -19.41 -25.30 -12.87
N CYS A 418 -20.72 -25.48 -12.90
CA CYS A 418 -21.46 -26.32 -11.97
C CYS A 418 -21.69 -27.70 -12.61
N PHE A 419 -21.28 -28.74 -11.89
CA PHE A 419 -21.52 -30.14 -12.21
C PHE A 419 -22.53 -30.66 -11.20
N ALA A 420 -23.72 -31.01 -11.67
CA ALA A 420 -24.82 -31.44 -10.82
C ALA A 420 -25.25 -32.86 -11.19
N TRP A 421 -25.33 -33.75 -10.21
CA TRP A 421 -25.83 -35.11 -10.35
C TRP A 421 -26.83 -35.38 -9.23
N ARG A 422 -28.10 -35.58 -9.60
CA ARG A 422 -29.25 -35.62 -8.68
C ARG A 422 -29.29 -34.37 -7.77
N GLU A 423 -29.34 -34.53 -6.45
CA GLU A 423 -29.31 -33.46 -5.45
C GLU A 423 -27.91 -32.90 -5.14
N PHE A 424 -26.84 -33.49 -5.69
CA PHE A 424 -25.46 -33.08 -5.38
C PHE A 424 -24.87 -32.18 -6.47
N SER A 425 -24.12 -31.17 -6.07
CA SER A 425 -23.44 -30.24 -6.98
C SER A 425 -22.03 -29.88 -6.51
N ASP A 426 -21.10 -29.72 -7.44
CA ASP A 426 -19.76 -29.22 -7.21
C ASP A 426 -19.36 -28.23 -8.31
N PHE A 427 -18.42 -27.33 -7.98
CA PHE A 427 -18.07 -26.18 -8.80
C PHE A 427 -16.59 -26.19 -9.18
N LEU A 428 -16.29 -26.00 -10.46
CA LEU A 428 -14.93 -25.88 -10.97
C LEU A 428 -14.73 -24.53 -11.64
N ARG A 429 -13.62 -23.86 -11.31
CA ARG A 429 -13.29 -22.54 -11.84
C ARG A 429 -12.35 -22.62 -13.04
N VAL A 430 -12.76 -22.04 -14.16
CA VAL A 430 -12.02 -21.93 -15.43
C VAL A 430 -11.82 -20.45 -15.75
N ASN A 431 -10.59 -20.03 -16.06
CA ASN A 431 -10.27 -18.67 -16.46
C ASN A 431 -10.39 -18.51 -17.97
N VAL A 432 -11.36 -17.69 -18.41
CA VAL A 432 -11.57 -17.39 -19.82
C VAL A 432 -10.78 -16.15 -20.21
N THR A 433 -9.87 -16.28 -21.17
CA THR A 433 -9.06 -15.19 -21.74
C THR A 433 -9.61 -14.76 -23.10
N ALA A 434 -9.24 -13.56 -23.56
CA ALA A 434 -9.65 -13.05 -24.86
C ALA A 434 -9.27 -14.02 -25.99
N GLY A 435 -10.09 -14.05 -27.05
CA GLY A 435 -9.78 -14.79 -28.27
C GLY A 435 -8.75 -14.06 -29.14
N SER A 436 -8.41 -14.62 -30.30
CA SER A 436 -7.50 -13.98 -31.25
C SER A 436 -8.05 -12.63 -31.77
N PRO A 437 -7.18 -11.64 -32.05
CA PRO A 437 -7.60 -10.34 -32.57
C PRO A 437 -8.38 -10.44 -33.87
N ALA A 438 -9.56 -9.83 -33.91
CA ALA A 438 -10.43 -9.81 -35.08
C ALA A 438 -10.87 -8.40 -35.50
N LYS A 439 -10.77 -7.40 -34.63
CA LYS A 439 -11.12 -6.01 -34.95
C LYS A 439 -10.26 -5.01 -34.19
N LEU A 440 -10.20 -3.78 -34.69
CA LEU A 440 -9.52 -2.66 -34.02
C LEU A 440 -10.59 -1.70 -33.47
N GLN A 441 -10.44 -1.26 -32.22
CA GLN A 441 -11.37 -0.32 -31.60
C GLN A 441 -10.64 0.85 -30.96
N PHE A 442 -11.22 2.04 -31.05
CA PHE A 442 -10.74 3.21 -30.31
C PHE A 442 -11.05 3.08 -28.82
N VAL A 443 -10.09 3.48 -27.99
CA VAL A 443 -10.24 3.54 -26.54
C VAL A 443 -10.59 4.97 -26.14
N ASP A 444 -11.68 5.14 -25.38
CA ASP A 444 -12.12 6.43 -24.79
C ASP A 444 -12.34 7.57 -25.79
N TRP A 445 -12.64 7.24 -27.06
CA TRP A 445 -12.92 8.22 -28.13
C TRP A 445 -14.42 8.54 -28.22
N PRO A 446 -14.82 9.79 -28.56
CA PRO A 446 -16.23 10.16 -28.73
C PRO A 446 -16.96 9.29 -29.75
N GLU A 447 -18.29 9.22 -29.64
CA GLU A 447 -19.17 8.55 -30.59
C GLU A 447 -18.83 8.96 -32.04
N LEU A 448 -18.39 7.98 -32.83
CA LEU A 448 -17.92 8.16 -34.21
C LEU A 448 -19.02 8.60 -35.19
N GLU A 449 -20.27 8.68 -34.73
CA GLU A 449 -21.42 9.15 -35.51
C GLU A 449 -21.40 10.67 -35.74
N LYS A 450 -20.65 11.44 -34.94
CA LYS A 450 -20.54 12.90 -35.07
C LYS A 450 -19.13 13.32 -35.49
N PRO A 451 -18.99 14.31 -36.41
CA PRO A 451 -17.68 14.88 -36.74
C PRO A 451 -17.01 15.48 -35.50
N VAL A 452 -15.75 15.12 -35.27
CA VAL A 452 -14.95 15.67 -34.16
C VAL A 452 -14.45 17.06 -34.57
N ALA A 453 -14.87 18.09 -33.85
CA ALA A 453 -14.41 19.46 -34.06
C ALA A 453 -12.93 19.61 -33.67
N VAL A 454 -12.10 20.11 -34.58
CA VAL A 454 -10.66 20.33 -34.34
C VAL A 454 -10.26 21.72 -34.80
N ILE A 455 -9.50 22.44 -34.00
CA ILE A 455 -8.95 23.76 -34.38
C ILE A 455 -7.64 23.53 -35.14
N ASN A 456 -7.50 24.16 -36.30
CA ASN A 456 -6.32 24.03 -37.15
C ASN A 456 -5.02 24.36 -36.38
N GLY A 457 -4.06 23.43 -36.37
CA GLY A 457 -2.77 23.60 -35.71
C GLY A 457 -2.75 23.30 -34.21
N ARG A 458 -3.90 23.06 -33.57
CA ARG A 458 -3.95 22.63 -32.17
C ARG A 458 -3.83 21.11 -32.04
N GLU A 459 -3.36 20.68 -30.88
CA GLU A 459 -3.31 19.29 -30.45
C GLU A 459 -4.72 18.73 -30.18
N LEU A 460 -4.95 17.46 -30.53
CA LEU A 460 -6.18 16.77 -30.16
C LEU A 460 -6.29 16.66 -28.63
N GLN A 461 -7.45 16.98 -28.07
CA GLN A 461 -7.67 16.90 -26.62
C GLN A 461 -7.51 15.50 -26.03
N LYS A 462 -7.68 14.47 -26.87
CA LYS A 462 -7.47 13.06 -26.50
C LYS A 462 -6.41 12.44 -27.40
N PRO A 463 -5.51 11.59 -26.85
CA PRO A 463 -4.58 10.82 -27.66
C PRO A 463 -5.33 9.74 -28.46
N LEU A 464 -4.86 9.45 -29.66
CA LEU A 464 -5.41 8.37 -30.47
C LEU A 464 -4.87 7.03 -29.95
N ILE A 465 -5.69 6.35 -29.14
CA ILE A 465 -5.37 5.03 -28.59
C ILE A 465 -6.28 4.00 -29.26
N VAL A 466 -5.67 2.95 -29.83
CA VAL A 466 -6.39 1.81 -30.39
C VAL A 466 -6.08 0.53 -29.61
N GLN A 467 -7.09 -0.30 -29.46
CA GLN A 467 -7.04 -1.60 -28.81
C GLN A 467 -7.34 -2.68 -29.85
N LEU A 468 -6.49 -3.70 -29.91
CA LEU A 468 -6.84 -4.96 -30.55
C LEU A 468 -7.93 -5.65 -29.75
N CYS A 469 -9.04 -5.97 -30.39
CA CYS A 469 -10.14 -6.70 -29.78
C CYS A 469 -10.40 -8.00 -30.55
N ASP A 470 -10.84 -9.02 -29.82
CA ASP A 470 -11.41 -10.22 -30.43
C ASP A 470 -12.76 -9.92 -31.11
N GLN A 471 -13.37 -10.92 -31.76
CA GLN A 471 -14.63 -10.73 -32.49
C GLN A 471 -15.78 -10.25 -31.57
N TRP A 472 -15.71 -10.56 -30.28
CA TRP A 472 -16.71 -10.20 -29.27
C TRP A 472 -16.45 -8.83 -28.61
N GLY A 473 -15.34 -8.16 -28.93
CA GLY A 473 -15.01 -6.84 -28.38
C GLY A 473 -14.18 -6.88 -27.11
N ASN A 474 -13.59 -8.03 -26.75
CA ASN A 474 -12.71 -8.10 -25.61
C ASN A 474 -11.27 -7.71 -25.99
N PRO A 475 -10.50 -7.03 -25.12
CA PRO A 475 -9.10 -6.67 -25.36
C PRO A 475 -8.22 -7.91 -25.56
N SER A 476 -7.59 -8.03 -26.72
CA SER A 476 -6.67 -9.12 -27.05
C SER A 476 -5.21 -8.68 -26.84
N PRO A 477 -4.45 -9.33 -25.95
CA PRO A 477 -3.06 -8.97 -25.65
C PRO A 477 -2.11 -9.54 -26.70
N GLU A 478 -1.92 -8.81 -27.81
CA GLU A 478 -1.01 -9.19 -28.89
C GLU A 478 0.00 -8.07 -29.15
N PRO A 479 1.27 -8.23 -28.74
CA PRO A 479 2.28 -7.22 -28.93
C PRO A 479 2.82 -7.17 -30.36
N ASN A 480 3.43 -6.04 -30.71
CA ASN A 480 4.16 -5.84 -31.96
C ASN A 480 3.32 -5.89 -33.26
N VAL A 481 1.99 -5.77 -33.17
CA VAL A 481 1.11 -5.65 -34.34
C VAL A 481 1.26 -4.26 -34.94
N LYS A 482 1.56 -4.18 -36.24
CA LYS A 482 1.81 -2.92 -36.94
C LYS A 482 0.50 -2.18 -37.22
N ILE A 483 0.41 -0.95 -36.75
CA ILE A 483 -0.70 -0.02 -36.99
C ILE A 483 -0.28 1.02 -38.04
N ASN A 484 -1.07 1.13 -39.11
CA ASN A 484 -0.90 2.11 -40.17
C ASN A 484 -2.01 3.15 -40.10
N LEU A 485 -1.63 4.42 -40.18
CA LEU A 485 -2.53 5.57 -40.22
C LEU A 485 -2.75 6.01 -41.68
N THR A 486 -4.01 6.06 -42.11
CA THR A 486 -4.42 6.51 -43.44
C THR A 486 -5.18 7.82 -43.30
N LYS A 487 -4.83 8.83 -44.11
CA LYS A 487 -5.35 10.21 -44.00
C LYS A 487 -5.77 10.78 -45.34
N SER A 488 -6.65 11.78 -45.30
CA SER A 488 -7.06 12.57 -46.48
C SER A 488 -5.88 13.36 -47.06
N ASN A 489 -5.87 13.61 -48.39
CA ASN A 489 -4.74 14.24 -49.10
C ASN A 489 -4.37 15.63 -48.54
N ASN A 490 -5.36 16.42 -48.09
CA ASN A 490 -5.18 17.77 -47.57
C ASN A 490 -4.94 17.83 -46.05
N LEU A 491 -4.91 16.68 -45.37
CA LEU A 491 -4.73 16.56 -43.92
C LEU A 491 -3.26 16.32 -43.59
N ARG A 492 -2.60 17.25 -42.91
CA ARG A 492 -1.22 17.07 -42.41
C ARG A 492 -1.26 16.81 -40.90
N ILE A 493 -0.53 15.79 -40.47
CA ILE A 493 -0.49 15.33 -39.08
C ILE A 493 0.93 15.51 -38.58
N VAL A 494 1.08 16.10 -37.40
CA VAL A 494 2.38 16.29 -36.75
C VAL A 494 2.31 15.63 -35.36
N PRO A 495 3.23 14.71 -35.03
CA PRO A 495 4.39 14.24 -35.82
C PRO A 495 4.01 13.35 -37.03
N SER A 496 4.80 13.42 -38.11
CA SER A 496 4.41 12.87 -39.42
C SER A 496 4.73 11.39 -39.65
N ASN A 497 5.57 10.76 -38.81
CA ASN A 497 6.01 9.38 -39.00
C ASN A 497 6.39 8.72 -37.66
N GLN A 498 5.51 7.88 -37.13
CA GLN A 498 5.88 6.85 -36.17
C GLN A 498 5.26 5.53 -36.62
N GLN A 499 6.08 4.48 -36.76
CA GLN A 499 5.54 3.12 -36.90
C GLN A 499 4.99 2.74 -35.53
N HIS A 500 3.67 2.76 -35.39
CA HIS A 500 3.03 2.38 -34.14
C HIS A 500 2.86 0.87 -34.09
N LYS A 501 3.32 0.28 -32.99
CA LYS A 501 3.16 -1.14 -32.69
C LYS A 501 2.34 -1.25 -31.41
N THR A 502 1.57 -2.32 -31.30
CA THR A 502 0.87 -2.64 -30.06
C THR A 502 1.84 -3.04 -28.95
N ASP A 503 1.51 -2.67 -27.72
CA ASP A 503 2.19 -3.08 -26.49
C ASP A 503 1.79 -4.50 -26.05
N GLU A 504 2.31 -4.95 -24.90
CA GLU A 504 1.99 -6.26 -24.30
C GLU A 504 0.49 -6.50 -24.06
N ASN A 505 -0.31 -5.42 -23.99
CA ASN A 505 -1.76 -5.47 -23.79
C ASN A 505 -2.56 -5.34 -25.10
N GLY A 506 -1.89 -5.35 -26.26
CA GLY A 506 -2.52 -5.16 -27.55
C GLY A 506 -2.98 -3.72 -27.81
N ARG A 507 -2.45 -2.74 -27.09
CA ARG A 507 -2.76 -1.31 -27.26
C ARG A 507 -1.68 -0.60 -28.03
N ALA A 508 -2.06 0.25 -28.98
CA ALA A 508 -1.14 1.19 -29.60
C ALA A 508 -1.58 2.61 -29.27
N ASN A 509 -0.69 3.36 -28.61
CA ASN A 509 -0.88 4.77 -28.33
C ASN A 509 -0.14 5.59 -29.40
N LEU A 510 -0.88 6.34 -30.21
CA LEU A 510 -0.32 7.21 -31.24
C LEU A 510 0.05 8.60 -30.70
N GLY A 511 -0.13 8.82 -29.39
CA GLY A 511 0.12 10.09 -28.72
C GLY A 511 -0.91 11.15 -29.07
N VAL A 512 -0.61 12.37 -28.64
CA VAL A 512 -1.37 13.55 -29.00
C VAL A 512 -0.83 14.08 -30.33
N ILE A 513 -1.67 14.09 -31.35
CA ILE A 513 -1.32 14.60 -32.68
C ILE A 513 -1.93 15.99 -32.89
N SER A 514 -1.24 16.85 -33.64
CA SER A 514 -1.80 18.11 -34.11
C SER A 514 -2.25 17.99 -35.56
N ILE A 515 -3.44 18.53 -35.84
CA ILE A 515 -4.10 18.42 -37.14
C ILE A 515 -3.98 19.74 -37.88
N HIS A 516 -3.44 19.69 -39.09
CA HIS A 516 -3.30 20.84 -39.97
C HIS A 516 -4.05 20.59 -41.27
N ALA A 517 -5.14 21.32 -41.49
CA ALA A 517 -5.98 21.18 -42.68
C ALA A 517 -6.82 22.44 -42.93
N PRO A 518 -7.26 22.69 -44.18
CA PRO A 518 -8.21 23.75 -44.50
C PRO A 518 -9.59 23.48 -43.86
N ARG A 519 -10.37 24.54 -43.60
CA ARG A 519 -11.73 24.47 -43.03
C ARG A 519 -12.61 23.46 -43.77
N GLY A 520 -13.29 22.59 -43.02
CA GLY A 520 -14.19 21.56 -43.56
C GLY A 520 -13.96 20.17 -42.97
N GLU A 521 -14.63 19.17 -43.54
CA GLU A 521 -14.56 17.77 -43.09
C GLU A 521 -13.40 17.01 -43.73
N HIS A 522 -12.65 16.27 -42.90
CA HIS A 522 -11.53 15.42 -43.31
C HIS A 522 -11.61 14.06 -42.61
N THR A 523 -11.25 12.98 -43.29
CA THR A 523 -11.31 11.62 -42.71
C THR A 523 -9.94 11.09 -42.33
N LEU A 524 -9.91 10.33 -41.24
CA LEU A 524 -8.75 9.62 -40.69
C LEU A 524 -9.13 8.16 -40.38
N GLN A 525 -8.34 7.19 -40.83
CA GLN A 525 -8.57 5.77 -40.57
C GLN A 525 -7.30 5.05 -40.13
N LEU A 526 -7.43 4.20 -39.11
CA LEU A 526 -6.36 3.31 -38.64
C LEU A 526 -6.60 1.88 -39.11
N LYS A 527 -5.53 1.19 -39.50
CA LYS A 527 -5.57 -0.21 -39.92
C LYS A 527 -4.45 -0.99 -39.26
N ALA A 528 -4.74 -2.17 -38.73
CA ALA A 528 -3.72 -3.08 -38.21
C ALA A 528 -3.45 -4.22 -39.21
N ALA A 529 -2.20 -4.65 -39.33
CA ALA A 529 -1.84 -5.85 -40.09
C ALA A 529 -1.51 -7.00 -39.13
N TYR A 530 -2.37 -8.01 -39.07
CA TYR A 530 -2.23 -9.18 -38.19
C TYR A 530 -2.48 -10.46 -38.98
N ASN A 531 -1.56 -11.44 -38.95
CA ASN A 531 -1.68 -12.75 -39.62
C ASN A 531 -2.14 -12.70 -41.10
N LYS A 532 -1.58 -11.78 -41.90
CA LYS A 532 -1.96 -11.52 -43.33
C LYS A 532 -3.39 -10.99 -43.54
N THR A 533 -4.16 -10.79 -42.47
CA THR A 533 -5.44 -10.09 -42.46
C THR A 533 -5.26 -8.63 -42.04
N THR A 534 -6.05 -7.74 -42.64
CA THR A 534 -6.12 -6.33 -42.23
C THR A 534 -7.31 -6.16 -41.30
N LEU A 535 -7.06 -5.61 -40.11
CA LEU A 535 -8.09 -5.28 -39.14
C LEU A 535 -8.41 -3.80 -39.28
N ASP A 536 -9.61 -3.49 -39.77
CA ASP A 536 -10.05 -2.10 -39.93
C ASP A 536 -10.52 -1.52 -38.59
N CYS A 537 -10.11 -0.29 -38.33
CA CYS A 537 -10.72 0.57 -37.31
C CYS A 537 -11.86 1.38 -37.95
N PRO A 538 -12.88 1.79 -37.17
CA PRO A 538 -13.84 2.79 -37.62
C PRO A 538 -13.18 4.07 -38.15
N ILE A 539 -13.84 4.77 -39.07
CA ILE A 539 -13.34 6.01 -39.67
C ILE A 539 -13.67 7.18 -38.73
N ILE A 540 -12.68 8.03 -38.44
CA ILE A 540 -12.91 9.30 -37.73
C ILE A 540 -13.14 10.39 -38.79
N THR A 541 -14.26 11.10 -38.67
CA THR A 541 -14.53 12.34 -39.40
C THR A 541 -14.14 13.52 -38.52
N LEU A 542 -13.26 14.38 -39.02
CA LEU A 542 -12.75 15.58 -38.34
C LEU A 542 -13.32 16.82 -39.03
N ASN A 543 -13.96 17.72 -38.30
CA ASN A 543 -14.41 19.00 -38.80
C ASN A 543 -13.45 20.10 -38.34
N VAL A 544 -12.66 20.66 -39.27
CA VAL A 544 -11.66 21.68 -38.92
C VAL A 544 -12.32 23.05 -38.82
N LEU A 545 -12.30 23.59 -37.60
CA LEU A 545 -12.89 24.87 -37.23
C LEU A 545 -11.83 26.00 -37.21
N PRO A 546 -12.25 27.26 -37.48
CA PRO A 546 -11.40 28.44 -37.30
C PRO A 546 -10.98 28.60 -35.83
N ASP A 547 -9.80 29.18 -35.58
CA ASP A 547 -9.28 29.39 -34.22
C ASP A 547 -9.82 30.71 -33.61
N PRO A 548 -10.63 30.65 -32.52
CA PRO A 548 -11.22 31.84 -31.92
C PRO A 548 -10.25 32.70 -31.12
N GLU A 549 -9.02 32.25 -30.87
CA GLU A 549 -7.99 33.01 -30.16
C GLU A 549 -6.89 33.51 -31.09
N LYS A 550 -6.93 33.16 -32.37
CA LYS A 550 -5.92 33.58 -33.35
C LYS A 550 -6.29 34.96 -33.92
N PRO A 551 -5.51 36.02 -33.64
CA PRO A 551 -5.80 37.37 -34.12
C PRO A 551 -5.55 37.50 -35.63
N VAL A 552 -6.52 38.04 -36.37
CA VAL A 552 -6.45 38.18 -37.84
C VAL A 552 -6.52 39.62 -38.30
N CYS A 553 -7.37 40.46 -37.68
CA CYS A 553 -7.48 41.86 -38.06
C CYS A 553 -7.81 42.78 -36.87
N LEU A 554 -7.56 44.08 -37.03
CA LEU A 554 -7.89 45.13 -36.06
C LEU A 554 -9.09 45.92 -36.57
N ASN A 555 -10.11 46.06 -35.74
CA ASN A 555 -11.28 46.90 -36.01
C ASN A 555 -11.18 48.19 -35.20
N VAL A 556 -11.38 49.35 -35.84
CA VAL A 556 -11.25 50.68 -35.22
C VAL A 556 -12.54 51.46 -35.44
N LYS A 557 -13.16 51.91 -34.34
CA LYS A 557 -14.34 52.77 -34.33
C LYS A 557 -14.00 54.13 -33.73
N TYR A 558 -14.40 55.21 -34.40
CA TYR A 558 -14.24 56.59 -33.95
C TYR A 558 -15.31 57.48 -34.60
N ASP A 559 -15.52 58.68 -34.08
CA ASP A 559 -16.41 59.66 -34.70
C ASP A 559 -15.77 60.27 -35.96
N LYS A 560 -16.30 59.91 -37.12
CA LYS A 560 -15.82 60.38 -38.43
C LYS A 560 -16.26 61.81 -38.76
N ASN A 561 -17.21 62.37 -38.01
CA ASN A 561 -17.74 63.71 -38.25
C ASN A 561 -17.09 64.77 -37.34
N ALA A 562 -16.19 64.36 -36.44
CA ALA A 562 -15.47 65.26 -35.55
C ALA A 562 -14.49 66.14 -36.35
N SER A 563 -14.45 67.44 -36.04
CA SER A 563 -13.39 68.34 -36.49
C SER A 563 -12.16 68.18 -35.60
N PHE A 564 -10.97 68.26 -36.18
CA PHE A 564 -9.69 68.09 -35.45
C PHE A 564 -8.94 69.42 -35.39
N PRO A 565 -9.29 70.35 -34.48
CA PRO A 565 -8.59 71.62 -34.36
C PRO A 565 -7.16 71.41 -33.87
N ALA A 566 -6.22 72.17 -34.41
CA ALA A 566 -4.81 72.12 -34.05
C ALA A 566 -4.60 72.33 -32.54
N GLY A 567 -3.85 71.43 -31.90
CA GLY A 567 -3.62 71.41 -30.45
C GLY A 567 -4.85 71.02 -29.59
N GLY A 568 -5.96 70.64 -30.22
CA GLY A 568 -7.13 70.07 -29.54
C GLY A 568 -6.93 68.61 -29.12
N THR A 569 -8.02 67.92 -28.79
CA THR A 569 -8.00 66.48 -28.45
C THR A 569 -8.73 65.66 -29.50
N PHE A 570 -8.14 64.52 -29.89
CA PHE A 570 -8.79 63.55 -30.76
C PHE A 570 -10.09 63.01 -30.11
N PRO A 571 -11.11 62.64 -30.91
CA PRO A 571 -12.22 61.83 -30.45
C PRO A 571 -11.71 60.46 -29.97
N ASP A 572 -12.49 59.81 -29.10
CA ASP A 572 -12.15 58.49 -28.58
C ASP A 572 -12.04 57.47 -29.71
N PHE A 573 -10.83 56.93 -29.94
CA PHE A 573 -10.65 55.76 -30.79
C PHE A 573 -10.83 54.49 -29.98
N MET A 574 -11.74 53.63 -30.44
CA MET A 574 -12.05 52.34 -29.86
C MET A 574 -11.58 51.21 -30.77
N VAL A 575 -10.60 50.43 -30.32
CA VAL A 575 -9.93 49.38 -31.10
C VAL A 575 -10.27 48.01 -30.52
N SER A 576 -10.60 47.04 -31.36
CA SER A 576 -10.79 45.64 -30.95
C SER A 576 -10.03 44.70 -31.89
N VAL A 577 -9.49 43.61 -31.35
CA VAL A 577 -8.80 42.59 -32.15
C VAL A 577 -9.79 41.48 -32.48
N LEU A 578 -9.91 41.16 -33.77
CA LEU A 578 -10.82 40.12 -34.27
C LEU A 578 -10.06 38.81 -34.54
N SER A 579 -10.68 37.70 -34.20
CA SER A 579 -10.21 36.33 -34.46
C SER A 579 -10.55 35.82 -35.86
N GLU A 580 -10.13 34.59 -36.22
CA GLU A 580 -10.48 33.94 -37.50
C GLU A 580 -11.99 33.69 -37.68
N ASP A 581 -12.78 33.73 -36.61
CA ASP A 581 -14.23 33.58 -36.58
C ASP A 581 -14.98 34.93 -36.39
N ASP A 582 -14.31 36.06 -36.65
CA ASP A 582 -14.85 37.43 -36.56
C ASP A 582 -15.31 37.85 -35.15
N ASN A 583 -14.89 37.12 -34.10
CA ASN A 583 -15.19 37.45 -32.71
C ASN A 583 -14.11 38.35 -32.08
N ILE A 584 -14.51 39.14 -31.08
CA ILE A 584 -13.59 40.04 -30.35
C ILE A 584 -12.78 39.25 -29.32
N ILE A 585 -11.45 39.31 -29.42
CA ILE A 585 -10.53 38.68 -28.47
C ILE A 585 -10.42 39.55 -27.21
N LYS A 586 -10.91 39.05 -26.08
CA LYS A 586 -11.00 39.80 -24.81
C LYS A 586 -9.70 39.84 -24.00
N ASN A 587 -8.87 38.80 -24.09
CA ASN A 587 -7.68 38.60 -23.22
C ASN A 587 -6.38 39.15 -23.82
N ILE A 588 -6.38 40.39 -24.29
CA ILE A 588 -5.18 41.02 -24.86
C ILE A 588 -4.61 42.08 -23.92
N ASN A 589 -3.30 42.03 -23.69
CA ASN A 589 -2.60 43.03 -22.89
C ASN A 589 -2.61 44.39 -23.63
N PRO A 590 -3.18 45.47 -23.05
CA PRO A 590 -3.21 46.80 -23.65
C PRO A 590 -1.85 47.36 -24.06
N ALA A 591 -0.76 46.94 -23.40
CA ALA A 591 0.60 47.39 -23.73
C ALA A 591 1.10 46.90 -25.09
N ARG A 592 0.44 45.89 -25.69
CA ARG A 592 0.78 45.35 -27.02
C ARG A 592 0.10 46.08 -28.17
N ILE A 593 -0.80 47.01 -27.88
CA ILE A 593 -1.52 47.81 -28.89
C ILE A 593 -1.05 49.25 -28.79
N CYS A 594 -0.63 49.81 -29.92
CA CYS A 594 -0.24 51.22 -30.01
C CYS A 594 -0.83 51.89 -31.25
N MET A 595 -0.99 53.20 -31.15
CA MET A 595 -1.41 54.08 -32.24
C MET A 595 -0.16 54.77 -32.78
N LYS A 596 0.05 54.69 -34.08
CA LYS A 596 1.14 55.39 -34.78
C LYS A 596 0.54 56.49 -35.64
N MET A 597 1.17 57.65 -35.65
CA MET A 597 0.74 58.81 -36.43
C MET A 597 1.93 59.45 -37.13
N TRP A 598 1.73 59.87 -38.38
CA TRP A 598 2.73 60.57 -39.19
C TRP A 598 2.07 61.52 -40.18
N GLU A 599 2.80 62.53 -40.64
CA GLU A 599 2.35 63.49 -41.66
C GLU A 599 2.33 62.83 -43.04
N ALA A 600 1.24 62.98 -43.79
CA ALA A 600 1.08 62.42 -45.13
C ALA A 600 1.61 63.42 -46.17
N HIS A 601 2.86 63.26 -46.63
CA HIS A 601 3.41 64.15 -47.65
C HIS A 601 2.79 63.93 -49.03
N SER A 602 2.34 65.01 -49.67
CA SER A 602 2.07 65.05 -51.09
C SER A 602 3.39 65.22 -51.87
N SER A 603 3.85 64.13 -52.48
CA SER A 603 4.88 64.02 -53.55
C SER A 603 6.38 64.09 -53.17
N GLY A 604 7.13 63.04 -53.55
CA GLY A 604 8.54 63.12 -53.95
C GLY A 604 9.64 62.78 -52.93
N THR A 605 9.96 61.49 -52.78
CA THR A 605 11.31 60.93 -52.47
C THR A 605 12.21 61.64 -51.43
N ARG A 606 11.91 61.46 -50.13
CA ARG A 606 12.87 61.22 -49.02
C ARG A 606 12.08 60.98 -47.74
N ILE A 607 12.13 59.77 -47.18
CA ILE A 607 11.42 59.40 -45.95
C ILE A 607 12.36 59.68 -44.76
N SER A 608 12.07 60.75 -44.05
CA SER A 608 12.53 60.95 -42.66
C SER A 608 11.33 61.49 -41.90
N THR A 609 10.39 60.62 -41.54
CA THR A 609 9.16 61.03 -40.83
C THR A 609 9.27 60.60 -39.37
N GLU A 610 9.28 61.57 -38.46
CA GLU A 610 9.13 61.32 -37.02
C GLU A 610 7.76 60.66 -36.77
N ILE A 611 7.75 59.34 -36.55
CA ILE A 611 6.52 58.60 -36.23
C ILE A 611 6.20 58.84 -34.76
N THR A 612 5.09 59.53 -34.48
CA THR A 612 4.60 59.68 -33.11
C THR A 612 3.85 58.41 -32.71
N THR A 613 4.25 57.79 -31.61
CA THR A 613 3.60 56.55 -31.10
C THR A 613 2.90 56.84 -29.78
N PHE A 614 1.59 56.58 -29.72
CA PHE A 614 0.77 56.71 -28.52
C PHE A 614 0.48 55.33 -27.92
N SER A 615 0.58 55.23 -26.60
CA SER A 615 0.17 54.07 -25.83
C SER A 615 -1.33 54.08 -25.52
N CYS A 616 -1.90 52.88 -25.33
CA CYS A 616 -3.29 52.70 -24.91
C CYS A 616 -3.57 53.42 -23.58
N SER A 617 -4.73 54.07 -23.45
CA SER A 617 -5.10 54.80 -22.24
C SER A 617 -5.41 53.85 -21.06
N LYS A 618 -5.13 54.30 -19.83
CA LYS A 618 -5.35 53.53 -18.59
C LYS A 618 -6.83 53.17 -18.42
N VAL A 619 -7.10 52.05 -17.73
CA VAL A 619 -8.46 51.51 -17.52
C VAL A 619 -9.27 52.44 -16.60
N LYS A 620 -10.40 52.96 -17.09
CA LYS A 620 -11.50 53.60 -16.31
C LYS A 620 -12.65 52.58 -16.17
N ASP A 621 -13.55 52.75 -15.19
CA ASP A 621 -14.58 51.76 -14.81
C ASP A 621 -15.67 51.47 -15.88
N ASP A 622 -15.81 52.31 -16.92
CA ASP A 622 -16.83 52.19 -17.97
C ASP A 622 -16.34 51.41 -19.21
N LYS A 623 -15.94 50.13 -19.09
CA LYS A 623 -15.41 49.36 -20.23
C LYS A 623 -16.27 48.19 -20.67
N GLU A 624 -16.51 48.13 -21.99
CA GLU A 624 -16.83 46.89 -22.69
C GLU A 624 -15.57 46.03 -22.85
N ASP A 625 -15.66 44.76 -22.46
CA ASP A 625 -14.56 43.79 -22.55
C ASP A 625 -14.09 43.57 -24.00
N GLY A 626 -12.77 43.60 -24.22
CA GLY A 626 -12.14 43.38 -25.53
C GLY A 626 -11.94 44.65 -26.38
N PHE A 627 -12.30 45.83 -25.85
CA PHE A 627 -12.04 47.12 -26.49
C PHE A 627 -10.92 47.92 -25.82
N PHE A 628 -10.04 48.48 -26.65
CA PHE A 628 -8.90 49.30 -26.29
C PHE A 628 -9.15 50.74 -26.68
N TYR A 629 -8.98 51.65 -25.72
CA TYR A 629 -9.36 53.05 -25.89
C TYR A 629 -8.13 53.94 -25.96
N PHE A 630 -8.10 54.82 -26.96
CA PHE A 630 -7.14 55.91 -27.07
C PHE A 630 -7.89 57.22 -26.86
N ARG A 631 -7.98 57.62 -25.59
CA ARG A 631 -8.64 58.84 -25.11
C ARG A 631 -7.63 59.93 -24.82
N ASP A 632 -8.08 61.18 -24.86
CA ASP A 632 -7.32 62.36 -24.45
C ASP A 632 -5.97 62.50 -25.20
N LYS A 633 -5.92 62.04 -26.47
CA LYS A 633 -4.72 62.16 -27.31
C LYS A 633 -4.75 63.51 -28.00
N MET A 634 -3.64 64.24 -27.96
CA MET A 634 -3.56 65.56 -28.56
C MET A 634 -3.51 65.48 -30.09
N VAL A 635 -4.31 66.32 -30.74
CA VAL A 635 -4.23 66.59 -32.17
C VAL A 635 -2.92 67.38 -32.43
N PRO A 636 -2.20 67.11 -33.52
CA PRO A 636 -1.03 67.90 -33.90
C PRO A 636 -1.27 69.41 -33.84
N GLU A 637 -0.25 70.16 -33.42
CA GLU A 637 -0.30 71.63 -33.34
C GLU A 637 -0.22 72.31 -34.72
N ARG A 638 0.22 71.58 -35.75
CA ARG A 638 0.33 72.08 -37.12
C ARG A 638 -0.84 71.56 -37.97
N VAL A 639 -1.43 72.47 -38.75
CA VAL A 639 -2.44 72.14 -39.76
C VAL A 639 -1.84 71.31 -40.89
N GLY A 640 -2.52 70.23 -41.27
CA GLY A 640 -2.04 69.33 -42.31
C GLY A 640 -2.83 68.01 -42.36
N THR A 641 -2.49 67.19 -43.34
CA THR A 641 -3.05 65.84 -43.49
C THR A 641 -2.16 64.83 -42.76
N TYR A 642 -2.72 64.14 -41.78
CA TYR A 642 -2.02 63.14 -40.98
C TYR A 642 -2.62 61.75 -41.20
N SER A 643 -1.76 60.74 -41.19
CA SER A 643 -2.16 59.32 -41.24
C SER A 643 -2.00 58.69 -39.87
N ILE A 644 -3.03 57.99 -39.42
CA ILE A 644 -3.07 57.23 -38.16
C ILE A 644 -3.21 55.74 -38.49
N GLN A 645 -2.43 54.90 -37.82
CA GLN A 645 -2.55 53.44 -37.94
C GLN A 645 -2.36 52.77 -36.57
N PHE A 646 -3.21 51.81 -36.26
CA PHE A 646 -3.12 51.03 -35.03
C PHE A 646 -2.36 49.73 -35.30
N THR A 647 -1.50 49.35 -34.36
CA THR A 647 -0.71 48.11 -34.49
C THR A 647 -0.81 47.26 -33.24
N PHE A 648 -0.85 45.94 -33.43
CA PHE A 648 -0.89 44.93 -32.37
C PHE A 648 0.27 43.95 -32.53
N ALA A 649 1.13 43.85 -31.51
CA ALA A 649 2.24 42.91 -31.50
C ALA A 649 1.80 41.54 -30.96
N MET A 650 1.76 40.52 -31.83
CA MET A 650 1.45 39.14 -31.44
C MET A 650 2.64 38.51 -30.70
N ASP A 651 3.84 38.69 -31.27
CA ASP A 651 5.15 38.29 -30.73
C ASP A 651 6.23 39.33 -31.11
N LYS A 652 7.52 39.01 -30.93
CA LYS A 652 8.62 39.95 -31.25
C LYS A 652 8.81 40.22 -32.77
N THR A 653 8.18 39.41 -33.63
CA THR A 653 8.41 39.36 -35.08
C THR A 653 7.15 39.60 -35.92
N ASN A 654 5.96 39.32 -35.37
CA ASN A 654 4.67 39.38 -36.06
C ASN A 654 3.83 40.53 -35.50
N ILE A 655 3.59 41.53 -36.35
CA ILE A 655 2.79 42.72 -36.04
C ILE A 655 1.60 42.78 -36.98
N LEU A 656 0.41 42.92 -36.41
CA LEU A 656 -0.83 43.17 -37.13
C LEU A 656 -1.09 44.68 -37.19
N SER A 657 -1.51 45.18 -38.35
CA SER A 657 -1.81 46.61 -38.54
C SER A 657 -3.26 46.80 -38.99
N SER A 658 -3.89 47.89 -38.53
CA SER A 658 -5.19 48.34 -39.04
C SER A 658 -5.05 49.01 -40.40
N ASP A 659 -6.20 49.29 -41.03
CA ASP A 659 -6.26 50.25 -42.13
C ASP A 659 -5.79 51.64 -41.67
N GLN A 660 -5.28 52.42 -42.63
CA GLN A 660 -4.84 53.79 -42.38
C GLN A 660 -6.04 54.73 -42.30
N ILE A 661 -6.10 55.53 -41.23
CA ILE A 661 -7.08 56.57 -41.02
C ILE A 661 -6.44 57.90 -41.38
N ILE A 662 -7.01 58.59 -42.37
CA ILE A 662 -6.56 59.93 -42.79
C ILE A 662 -7.34 60.96 -41.99
N VAL A 663 -6.63 61.86 -41.31
CA VAL A 663 -7.20 62.97 -40.55
C VAL A 663 -6.71 64.29 -41.12
N GLU A 664 -7.64 65.22 -41.34
CA GLU A 664 -7.35 66.60 -41.68
C GLU A 664 -7.41 67.45 -40.41
N VAL A 665 -6.25 67.99 -40.01
CA VAL A 665 -6.15 68.91 -38.87
C VAL A 665 -6.49 70.30 -39.37
N VAL A 666 -7.45 70.96 -38.74
CA VAL A 666 -7.93 72.31 -39.10
C VAL A 666 -7.37 73.36 -38.13
N PRO A 667 -7.24 74.64 -38.54
CA PRO A 667 -6.80 75.71 -37.65
C PRO A 667 -7.73 75.87 -36.44
N ASN A 668 -7.18 76.29 -35.30
CA ASN A 668 -7.95 76.54 -34.08
C ASN A 668 -8.48 77.99 -34.03
N ASP A 669 -9.13 78.37 -32.93
CA ASP A 669 -9.71 79.70 -32.74
C ASP A 669 -8.67 80.82 -32.91
N PRO A 670 -9.04 81.96 -33.53
CA PRO A 670 -8.16 83.11 -33.73
C PRO A 670 -7.75 83.76 -32.41
N VAL A 671 -6.43 83.94 -32.19
CA VAL A 671 -5.88 84.51 -30.94
C VAL A 671 -5.13 85.82 -31.16
N ARG A 672 -4.25 85.87 -32.17
CA ARG A 672 -3.32 86.98 -32.37
C ARG A 672 -3.13 87.34 -33.83
N LEU A 673 -2.68 88.56 -34.07
CA LEU A 673 -2.31 89.04 -35.38
C LEU A 673 -0.78 88.99 -35.54
N LEU A 674 -0.29 88.27 -36.55
CA LEU A 674 1.14 88.13 -36.82
C LEU A 674 1.43 88.27 -38.31
N PRO A 675 2.62 88.80 -38.69
CA PRO A 675 3.04 88.82 -40.07
C PRO A 675 3.61 87.47 -40.54
N ASP A 676 3.52 87.19 -41.85
CA ASP A 676 4.13 85.99 -42.48
C ASP A 676 5.64 85.91 -42.22
N SER A 677 6.30 87.06 -42.27
CA SER A 677 7.69 87.22 -41.91
C SER A 677 7.83 88.41 -40.99
N LEU A 678 8.48 88.22 -39.83
CA LEU A 678 8.82 89.32 -38.93
C LEU A 678 9.59 90.40 -39.72
N PRO A 679 9.01 91.60 -39.91
CA PRO A 679 9.71 92.69 -40.56
C PRO A 679 10.92 93.09 -39.70
N ALA A 680 12.02 93.45 -40.36
CA ALA A 680 13.18 93.99 -39.66
C ALA A 680 12.76 95.26 -38.90
N THR A 681 13.28 95.42 -37.68
CA THR A 681 13.07 96.63 -36.87
C THR A 681 13.40 97.87 -37.72
N PRO A 682 12.42 98.72 -38.08
CA PRO A 682 12.66 99.82 -39.00
C PRO A 682 13.53 100.90 -38.36
N ALA A 683 14.47 101.46 -39.11
CA ALA A 683 15.17 102.68 -38.75
C ALA A 683 14.75 103.75 -39.74
N VAL A 684 14.08 104.79 -39.27
CA VAL A 684 13.47 105.82 -40.13
C VAL A 684 14.01 107.21 -39.81
N SER A 685 13.95 108.11 -40.78
CA SER A 685 14.36 109.49 -40.63
C SER A 685 13.38 110.45 -41.27
N ASN A 686 13.12 111.60 -40.64
CA ASN A 686 12.14 112.59 -41.09
C ASN A 686 12.55 113.42 -42.34
N VAL A 687 13.65 113.03 -43.01
CA VAL A 687 14.16 113.64 -44.25
C VAL A 687 13.22 113.45 -45.45
N ARG A 688 13.39 114.26 -46.50
CA ARG A 688 12.49 114.28 -47.67
C ARG A 688 12.32 112.92 -48.36
N THR A 689 13.39 112.13 -48.42
CA THR A 689 13.44 110.84 -49.12
C THR A 689 12.41 109.85 -48.55
N VAL A 690 11.50 109.36 -49.40
CA VAL A 690 10.44 108.43 -49.00
C VAL A 690 11.00 107.13 -48.42
N THR A 691 12.08 106.62 -49.00
CA THR A 691 12.78 105.40 -48.53
C THR A 691 13.30 105.52 -47.11
N SER A 692 13.72 106.71 -46.69
CA SER A 692 14.19 106.97 -45.32
C SER A 692 13.05 107.09 -44.31
N ARG A 693 11.86 107.49 -44.75
CA ARG A 693 10.65 107.66 -43.90
C ARG A 693 9.76 106.43 -43.84
N THR A 694 10.08 105.38 -44.60
CA THR A 694 9.24 104.17 -44.70
C THR A 694 9.39 103.32 -43.44
N LEU A 695 8.31 103.18 -42.67
CA LEU A 695 8.20 102.32 -41.50
C LEU A 695 8.11 100.86 -41.91
N VAL A 696 7.19 100.52 -42.81
CA VAL A 696 7.05 99.16 -43.31
C VAL A 696 6.72 99.19 -44.79
N LYS A 697 7.31 98.25 -45.52
CA LYS A 697 7.07 98.02 -46.94
C LYS A 697 6.42 96.63 -47.09
N ASP A 698 5.28 96.58 -47.77
CA ASP A 698 4.56 95.34 -48.14
C ASP A 698 4.34 94.38 -46.95
N LEU A 699 3.58 94.81 -45.93
CA LEU A 699 3.29 94.00 -44.73
C LEU A 699 1.98 93.23 -44.90
N TYR A 700 2.05 91.91 -44.74
CA TYR A 700 0.89 91.03 -44.74
C TYR A 700 0.67 90.56 -43.31
N LEU A 701 -0.48 90.89 -42.73
CA LEU A 701 -0.86 90.50 -41.38
C LEU A 701 -1.92 89.42 -41.46
N HIS A 702 -1.67 88.28 -40.84
CA HIS A 702 -2.58 87.16 -40.75
C HIS A 702 -3.07 86.97 -39.34
N VAL A 703 -4.33 86.56 -39.21
CA VAL A 703 -4.84 86.06 -37.96
C VAL A 703 -4.37 84.63 -37.78
N MET A 704 -3.72 84.41 -36.64
CA MET A 704 -3.17 83.13 -36.26
C MET A 704 -3.83 82.62 -34.98
N ASP A 705 -3.96 81.30 -34.90
CA ASP A 705 -4.32 80.63 -33.65
C ASP A 705 -3.15 80.62 -32.65
N GLU A 706 -3.36 79.99 -31.48
CA GLU A 706 -2.34 79.86 -30.43
C GLU A 706 -1.06 79.15 -30.90
N TYR A 707 -1.15 78.34 -31.95
CA TYR A 707 -0.08 77.50 -32.51
C TYR A 707 0.53 78.05 -33.80
N ASN A 708 0.18 79.28 -34.18
CA ASN A 708 0.65 79.96 -35.40
C ASN A 708 0.13 79.36 -36.72
N ASN A 709 -1.06 78.75 -36.72
CA ASN A 709 -1.73 78.38 -37.96
C ASN A 709 -2.64 79.52 -38.45
N HIS A 710 -2.69 79.74 -39.77
CA HIS A 710 -3.61 80.71 -40.37
C HIS A 710 -5.07 80.33 -40.09
N THR A 711 -5.84 81.26 -39.55
CA THR A 711 -7.25 81.04 -39.16
C THR A 711 -8.11 82.28 -39.46
N GLY A 712 -9.42 82.20 -39.23
CA GLY A 712 -10.33 83.33 -39.38
C GLY A 712 -10.66 83.73 -40.83
N ILE A 713 -10.71 82.77 -41.76
CA ILE A 713 -11.05 82.97 -43.18
C ILE A 713 -12.43 83.64 -43.37
N ASP A 714 -13.30 83.55 -42.38
CA ASP A 714 -14.63 84.13 -42.31
C ASP A 714 -14.66 85.54 -41.67
N LEU A 715 -13.54 86.02 -41.13
CA LEU A 715 -13.44 87.32 -40.47
C LEU A 715 -13.24 88.46 -41.47
N VAL A 716 -14.07 89.49 -41.33
CA VAL A 716 -14.00 90.74 -42.11
C VAL A 716 -14.06 91.93 -41.15
N GLY A 717 -13.21 92.94 -41.38
CA GLY A 717 -13.16 94.15 -40.57
C GLY A 717 -12.09 95.12 -41.04
N ARG A 718 -11.38 95.76 -40.10
CA ARG A 718 -10.31 96.74 -40.42
C ARG A 718 -9.14 96.62 -39.45
N ILE A 719 -7.96 97.04 -39.88
CA ILE A 719 -6.79 97.24 -39.02
C ILE A 719 -6.47 98.72 -38.89
N ILE A 720 -6.30 99.19 -37.66
CA ILE A 720 -5.93 100.56 -37.33
C ILE A 720 -4.45 100.60 -36.96
N ALA A 721 -3.63 101.23 -37.81
CA ALA A 721 -2.21 101.48 -37.54
C ALA A 721 -2.05 102.81 -36.78
N LYS A 722 -1.33 102.78 -35.64
CA LYS A 722 -1.03 103.95 -34.79
C LYS A 722 0.40 103.91 -34.26
N ILE A 723 1.01 105.08 -34.05
CA ILE A 723 2.36 105.18 -33.46
C ILE A 723 2.23 105.56 -31.98
N MET A 724 2.91 104.81 -31.10
CA MET A 724 2.96 105.06 -29.66
C MET A 724 4.39 105.33 -29.21
N SER A 725 4.56 106.24 -28.26
CA SER A 725 5.83 106.41 -27.54
C SER A 725 5.89 105.44 -26.36
N PRO A 726 7.08 104.91 -25.99
CA PRO A 726 7.26 104.18 -24.74
C PRO A 726 7.01 105.01 -23.47
N ASN A 727 7.03 106.35 -23.57
CA ASN A 727 6.65 107.27 -22.48
C ASN A 727 5.28 107.90 -22.78
N GLU A 728 4.31 107.77 -21.86
CA GLU A 728 2.94 108.29 -22.05
C GLU A 728 2.86 109.84 -22.08
N ASP A 729 3.86 110.54 -21.53
CA ASP A 729 3.90 112.01 -21.42
C ASP A 729 4.60 112.73 -22.60
N ASP A 730 5.04 111.99 -23.64
CA ASP A 730 5.74 112.59 -24.79
C ASP A 730 4.78 113.31 -25.75
N ILE A 731 5.01 114.61 -25.96
CA ILE A 731 4.18 115.47 -26.82
C ILE A 731 4.62 115.34 -28.31
N GLU A 732 5.82 114.83 -28.58
CA GLU A 732 6.42 114.72 -29.92
C GLU A 732 6.37 113.27 -30.46
N ILE A 733 5.19 112.83 -30.88
CA ILE A 733 4.98 111.50 -31.48
C ILE A 733 5.02 111.60 -33.01
N PRO A 734 5.84 110.77 -33.71
CA PRO A 734 5.86 110.73 -35.16
C PRO A 734 4.48 110.49 -35.78
N GLN A 735 4.19 111.22 -36.85
CA GLN A 735 2.92 111.18 -37.57
C GLN A 735 3.10 110.55 -38.94
N PHE A 736 2.04 109.93 -39.46
CA PHE A 736 2.06 109.38 -40.80
C PHE A 736 1.95 110.47 -41.88
N GLN A 737 2.31 110.11 -43.12
CA GLN A 737 2.16 110.94 -44.30
C GLN A 737 0.75 111.57 -44.36
N GLY A 738 0.68 112.90 -44.51
CA GLY A 738 -0.58 113.66 -44.39
C GLY A 738 -0.83 114.26 -43.00
N LYS A 739 0.10 114.08 -42.04
CA LYS A 739 0.01 114.56 -40.64
C LYS A 739 -1.18 113.97 -39.88
N VAL A 740 -1.43 112.68 -40.11
CA VAL A 740 -2.47 111.90 -39.41
C VAL A 740 -1.85 111.03 -38.32
N SER A 741 -2.59 110.83 -37.23
CA SER A 741 -2.16 110.01 -36.08
C SER A 741 -2.46 108.52 -36.26
N THR A 742 -3.41 108.18 -37.12
CA THR A 742 -3.84 106.79 -37.39
C THR A 742 -4.14 106.59 -38.88
N ILE A 743 -3.97 105.35 -39.36
CA ILE A 743 -4.31 104.93 -40.73
C ILE A 743 -5.10 103.63 -40.65
N GLU A 744 -6.20 103.52 -41.41
CA GLU A 744 -7.03 102.31 -41.49
C GLU A 744 -6.72 101.49 -42.74
N PHE A 745 -6.66 100.17 -42.60
CA PHE A 745 -6.49 99.19 -43.68
C PHE A 745 -7.66 98.20 -43.70
N PRO A 746 -8.15 97.77 -44.88
CA PRO A 746 -9.17 96.73 -44.97
C PRO A 746 -8.61 95.38 -44.50
N PHE A 747 -9.45 94.61 -43.80
CA PHE A 747 -9.14 93.25 -43.35
C PHE A 747 -10.20 92.29 -43.91
N ASP A 748 -9.78 91.33 -44.72
CA ASP A 748 -10.65 90.33 -45.38
C ASP A 748 -9.99 88.96 -45.34
N ARG A 749 -10.80 87.91 -45.20
CA ARG A 749 -10.37 86.50 -45.16
C ARG A 749 -9.24 86.22 -44.16
N GLY A 750 -9.38 86.74 -42.95
CA GLY A 750 -8.39 86.50 -41.89
C GLY A 750 -7.05 87.19 -42.13
N SER A 751 -6.97 88.13 -43.09
CA SER A 751 -5.73 88.76 -43.51
C SER A 751 -5.91 90.26 -43.79
N ALA A 752 -4.87 91.06 -43.60
CA ALA A 752 -4.80 92.44 -44.05
C ALA A 752 -3.52 92.69 -44.82
N GLU A 753 -3.69 93.26 -46.01
CA GLU A 753 -2.60 93.57 -46.92
C GLU A 753 -2.27 95.07 -46.87
N ILE A 754 -1.09 95.40 -46.35
CA ILE A 754 -0.59 96.78 -46.28
C ILE A 754 0.34 97.00 -47.46
N VAL A 755 -0.25 97.19 -48.65
CA VAL A 755 0.45 97.37 -49.94
C VAL A 755 1.04 98.77 -50.10
N SER A 756 0.39 99.77 -49.51
CA SER A 756 0.90 101.13 -49.51
C SER A 756 1.98 101.26 -48.44
N ASN A 757 3.21 101.61 -48.86
CA ASN A 757 4.31 101.93 -47.94
C ASN A 757 3.78 102.78 -46.78
N LEU A 758 3.95 102.30 -45.55
CA LEU A 758 3.58 103.07 -44.37
C LEU A 758 4.72 104.06 -44.11
N VAL A 759 4.50 105.34 -44.39
CA VAL A 759 5.57 106.37 -44.42
C VAL A 759 5.26 107.45 -43.39
N LEU A 760 6.28 107.88 -42.64
CA LEU A 760 6.20 109.06 -41.76
C LEU A 760 6.05 110.36 -42.56
N ALA A 761 5.42 111.39 -41.99
CA ALA A 761 5.35 112.71 -42.61
C ALA A 761 6.75 113.33 -42.81
N GLU A 762 6.93 114.13 -43.87
CA GLU A 762 8.13 114.95 -44.03
C GLU A 762 8.22 115.96 -42.87
N ASN A 763 9.39 116.06 -42.23
CA ASN A 763 9.59 116.82 -40.99
C ASN A 763 8.61 116.42 -39.87
N SER A 764 8.26 115.14 -39.79
CA SER A 764 7.47 114.59 -38.70
C SER A 764 8.08 114.97 -37.34
N PRO A 765 7.27 115.32 -36.32
CA PRO A 765 7.73 115.42 -34.95
C PRO A 765 8.32 114.08 -34.50
N GLY A 766 9.24 114.11 -33.53
CA GLY A 766 9.92 112.93 -33.03
C GLY A 766 11.29 113.27 -32.48
N ARG A 767 11.65 112.59 -31.40
CA ARG A 767 12.92 112.79 -30.72
C ARG A 767 14.01 111.95 -31.40
N ASP A 768 15.14 112.57 -31.74
CA ASP A 768 16.28 111.86 -32.35
C ASP A 768 16.72 110.68 -31.48
N SER A 769 17.13 109.58 -32.11
CA SER A 769 17.63 108.38 -31.43
C SER A 769 16.64 107.72 -30.46
N THR A 770 15.34 107.92 -30.65
CA THR A 770 14.30 107.35 -29.78
C THR A 770 13.58 106.18 -30.45
N GLU A 771 13.26 105.16 -29.67
CA GLU A 771 12.45 104.02 -30.09
C GLU A 771 10.97 104.36 -29.95
N TYR A 772 10.19 104.10 -30.99
CA TYR A 772 8.74 104.24 -31.02
C TYR A 772 8.11 102.90 -31.42
N ILE A 773 6.85 102.68 -31.06
CA ILE A 773 6.15 101.43 -31.35
C ILE A 773 5.02 101.69 -32.34
N LEU A 774 5.08 101.04 -33.49
CA LEU A 774 3.98 100.98 -34.45
C LEU A 774 3.04 99.85 -34.06
N VAL A 775 1.77 100.18 -33.78
CA VAL A 775 0.75 99.23 -33.34
C VAL A 775 -0.32 99.08 -34.40
N PHE A 776 -0.59 97.83 -34.78
CA PHE A 776 -1.68 97.44 -35.67
C PHE A 776 -2.78 96.79 -34.85
N GLU A 777 -3.83 97.56 -34.59
CA GLU A 777 -4.97 97.16 -33.77
C GLU A 777 -6.12 96.65 -34.66
N PRO A 778 -6.54 95.37 -34.52
CA PRO A 778 -7.63 94.83 -35.32
C PRO A 778 -9.00 95.25 -34.75
N ASP A 779 -9.83 95.88 -35.57
CA ASP A 779 -11.23 96.19 -35.30
C ASP A 779 -12.13 95.21 -36.08
N LEU A 780 -12.49 94.11 -35.42
CA LEU A 780 -13.23 92.98 -36.00
C LEU A 780 -14.58 92.78 -35.29
N PRO A 781 -15.71 93.25 -35.87
CA PRO A 781 -17.01 93.20 -35.20
C PRO A 781 -17.55 91.79 -34.91
N ALA A 782 -17.09 90.78 -35.66
CA ALA A 782 -17.54 89.39 -35.54
C ALA A 782 -16.91 88.63 -34.35
N LEU A 783 -15.83 89.15 -33.75
CA LEU A 783 -15.08 88.49 -32.69
C LEU A 783 -15.52 88.95 -31.30
N LYS A 784 -15.92 88.01 -30.43
CA LYS A 784 -16.35 88.32 -29.05
C LYS A 784 -15.20 88.73 -28.12
N LYS A 785 -13.97 88.32 -28.44
CA LYS A 785 -12.74 88.70 -27.73
C LYS A 785 -11.87 89.51 -28.68
N PRO A 786 -11.30 90.65 -28.26
CA PRO A 786 -10.36 91.39 -29.11
C PRO A 786 -9.09 90.55 -29.32
N LEU A 787 -8.60 90.51 -30.56
CA LEU A 787 -7.32 89.87 -30.88
C LEU A 787 -6.17 90.71 -30.35
N GLU A 788 -5.06 90.04 -30.01
CA GLU A 788 -3.85 90.74 -29.61
C GLU A 788 -3.28 91.59 -30.77
N PRO A 789 -3.09 92.91 -30.60
CA PRO A 789 -2.53 93.78 -31.63
C PRO A 789 -1.08 93.43 -31.98
N TYR A 790 -0.71 93.51 -33.25
CA TYR A 790 0.69 93.39 -33.67
C TYR A 790 1.45 94.68 -33.35
N ARG A 791 2.61 94.56 -32.70
CA ARG A 791 3.44 95.70 -32.30
C ARG A 791 4.83 95.57 -32.94
N LEU A 792 5.26 96.61 -33.64
CA LEU A 792 6.57 96.70 -34.29
C LEU A 792 7.32 97.93 -33.77
N SER A 793 8.43 97.70 -33.05
CA SER A 793 9.35 98.77 -32.69
C SER A 793 10.05 99.34 -33.90
N PHE A 794 10.28 100.66 -33.92
CA PHE A 794 11.12 101.34 -34.90
C PHE A 794 11.96 102.44 -34.25
N MET A 795 13.14 102.71 -34.81
CA MET A 795 14.04 103.76 -34.36
C MET A 795 13.89 105.02 -35.21
N PHE A 796 13.71 106.17 -34.56
CA PHE A 796 13.59 107.47 -35.23
C PHE A 796 14.91 108.26 -35.19
N TYR A 797 15.34 108.78 -36.34
CA TYR A 797 16.57 109.55 -36.49
C TYR A 797 16.36 110.84 -37.28
N ASN A 798 16.94 111.95 -36.83
CA ASN A 798 16.91 113.21 -37.58
C ASN A 798 17.95 113.25 -38.73
N ASP A 799 18.94 112.33 -38.73
CA ASP A 799 20.01 112.26 -39.76
C ASP A 799 19.99 110.93 -40.55
N PHE A 800 20.00 111.04 -41.88
CA PHE A 800 20.05 109.93 -42.83
C PHE A 800 21.32 109.07 -42.72
N LYS A 801 22.50 109.66 -42.47
CA LYS A 801 23.75 108.88 -42.37
C LYS A 801 23.75 107.98 -41.14
N LYS A 802 23.28 108.53 -40.01
CA LYS A 802 23.11 107.82 -38.74
C LYS A 802 22.07 106.69 -38.88
N GLN A 803 20.96 106.95 -39.57
CA GLN A 803 19.93 105.94 -39.90
C GLN A 803 20.52 104.73 -40.65
N GLN A 804 21.29 104.95 -41.73
CA GLN A 804 21.82 103.85 -42.57
C GLN A 804 22.79 102.93 -41.80
N GLN A 805 23.64 103.51 -40.95
CA GLN A 805 24.56 102.76 -40.11
C GLN A 805 23.83 101.91 -39.07
N MET A 806 22.85 102.49 -38.38
CA MET A 806 22.09 101.79 -37.34
C MET A 806 21.19 100.69 -37.92
N ALA A 807 20.55 100.92 -39.08
CA ALA A 807 19.75 99.91 -39.78
C ALA A 807 20.53 98.63 -40.12
N THR A 808 21.83 98.75 -40.39
CA THR A 808 22.69 97.60 -40.71
C THR A 808 22.98 96.78 -39.44
N LEU A 809 23.35 97.45 -38.35
CA LEU A 809 23.63 96.82 -37.06
C LEU A 809 22.38 96.13 -36.45
N THR A 810 21.20 96.73 -36.59
CA THR A 810 19.94 96.15 -36.08
C THR A 810 19.57 94.85 -36.82
N ARG A 811 19.82 94.74 -38.12
CA ARG A 811 19.58 93.50 -38.88
C ARG A 811 20.50 92.36 -38.45
N GLU A 812 21.78 92.66 -38.20
CA GLU A 812 22.74 91.66 -37.72
C GLU A 812 22.37 91.13 -36.32
N ARG A 813 21.88 92.02 -35.43
CA ARG A 813 21.35 91.64 -34.11
C ARG A 813 20.19 90.65 -34.24
N ASP A 814 19.18 91.00 -35.04
CA ASP A 814 17.94 90.20 -35.16
C ASP A 814 18.23 88.78 -35.65
N GLN A 815 19.19 88.62 -36.57
CA GLN A 815 19.65 87.32 -37.07
C GLN A 815 20.37 86.50 -35.99
N LEU A 816 21.25 87.11 -35.20
CA LEU A 816 21.99 86.42 -34.15
C LEU A 816 21.08 85.98 -32.99
N SER A 817 20.13 86.81 -32.56
CA SER A 817 19.21 86.49 -31.47
C SER A 817 18.31 85.29 -31.78
N GLN A 818 17.81 85.17 -33.03
CA GLN A 818 17.01 84.02 -33.45
C GLN A 818 17.80 82.71 -33.41
N SER A 819 19.04 82.73 -33.92
CA SER A 819 19.91 81.56 -33.94
C SER A 819 20.22 81.05 -32.52
N ILE A 820 20.55 81.96 -31.59
CA ILE A 820 20.84 81.62 -30.18
C ILE A 820 19.64 80.93 -29.49
N GLY A 821 18.42 81.41 -29.74
CA GLY A 821 17.20 80.84 -29.15
C GLY A 821 16.97 79.37 -29.52
N VAL A 822 17.27 78.99 -30.76
CA VAL A 822 17.14 77.60 -31.25
C VAL A 822 18.14 76.68 -30.54
N TYR A 823 19.41 77.10 -30.44
CA TYR A 823 20.44 76.30 -29.79
C TYR A 823 20.14 76.06 -28.30
N ARG A 824 19.68 77.08 -27.55
CA ARG A 824 19.36 76.93 -26.12
C ARG A 824 18.25 75.91 -25.85
N LYS A 825 17.14 75.98 -26.59
CA LYS A 825 16.01 75.04 -26.45
C LYS A 825 16.43 73.58 -26.68
N TRP A 826 17.35 73.35 -27.63
CA TRP A 826 17.90 72.03 -27.91
C TRP A 826 18.73 71.47 -26.75
N PHE A 827 19.58 72.30 -26.12
CA PHE A 827 20.38 71.89 -24.95
C PHE A 827 19.52 71.61 -23.71
N ASP A 828 18.49 72.43 -23.44
CA ASP A 828 17.61 72.25 -22.28
C ASP A 828 16.85 70.92 -22.31
N THR A 829 16.30 70.57 -23.49
CA THR A 829 15.57 69.31 -23.71
C THR A 829 16.47 68.11 -23.44
N THR A 830 17.74 68.19 -23.87
CA THR A 830 18.69 67.08 -23.71
C THR A 830 19.12 66.91 -22.24
N ASN A 831 19.27 68.01 -21.49
CA ASN A 831 19.60 67.96 -20.06
C ASN A 831 18.46 67.37 -19.21
N GLN A 832 17.20 67.67 -19.54
CA GLN A 832 16.04 67.09 -18.84
C GLN A 832 16.01 65.57 -18.94
N LEU A 833 16.31 65.02 -20.12
CA LEU A 833 16.37 63.57 -20.34
C LEU A 833 17.46 62.89 -19.50
N VAL A 834 18.64 63.52 -19.38
CA VAL A 834 19.73 63.01 -18.51
C VAL A 834 19.30 62.96 -17.04
N THR A 835 18.60 64.00 -16.56
CA THR A 835 18.14 64.04 -15.16
C THR A 835 17.13 62.93 -14.86
N GLU A 836 16.20 62.64 -15.77
CA GLU A 836 15.25 61.54 -15.63
C GLU A 836 15.94 60.17 -15.60
N LEU A 837 16.90 59.93 -16.50
CA LEU A 837 17.68 58.68 -16.52
C LEU A 837 18.46 58.47 -15.21
N LYS A 838 19.05 59.54 -14.65
CA LYS A 838 19.72 59.49 -13.33
C LYS A 838 18.76 59.13 -12.19
N TYR A 839 17.52 59.62 -12.23
CA TYR A 839 16.51 59.27 -11.24
C TYR A 839 16.16 57.78 -11.30
N GLN A 840 15.98 57.22 -12.50
CA GLN A 840 15.68 55.80 -12.68
C GLN A 840 16.81 54.87 -12.21
N VAL A 841 18.08 55.26 -12.41
CA VAL A 841 19.23 54.54 -11.84
C VAL A 841 19.11 54.48 -10.32
N LYS A 842 18.90 55.62 -9.66
CA LYS A 842 18.82 55.70 -8.19
C LYS A 842 17.67 54.85 -7.62
N GLU A 843 16.52 54.82 -8.29
CA GLU A 843 15.39 53.97 -7.90
C GLU A 843 15.74 52.48 -8.01
N ALA A 844 16.38 52.08 -9.12
CA ALA A 844 16.80 50.71 -9.36
C ALA A 844 17.88 50.24 -8.35
N GLU A 845 18.84 51.10 -8.00
CA GLU A 845 19.86 50.83 -6.97
C GLU A 845 19.24 50.61 -5.58
N THR A 846 18.28 51.45 -5.21
CA THR A 846 17.58 51.35 -3.93
C THR A 846 16.85 50.00 -3.81
N ARG A 847 16.18 49.58 -4.90
CA ARG A 847 15.45 48.31 -4.96
C ARG A 847 16.37 47.08 -4.93
N GLU A 848 17.51 47.13 -5.63
CA GLU A 848 18.55 46.09 -5.56
C GLU A 848 19.07 45.94 -4.13
N THR A 849 19.38 47.06 -3.47
CA THR A 849 19.93 47.08 -2.11
C THR A 849 18.94 46.52 -1.08
N GLN A 850 17.65 46.85 -1.22
CA GLN A 850 16.59 46.30 -0.37
C GLN A 850 16.50 44.77 -0.48
N LEU A 851 16.45 44.24 -1.70
CA LEU A 851 16.39 42.79 -1.95
C LEU A 851 17.65 42.07 -1.48
N LYS A 852 18.82 42.70 -1.64
CA LYS A 852 20.11 42.20 -1.12
C LYS A 852 20.11 42.05 0.40
N ASN A 853 19.49 42.99 1.13
CA ASN A 853 19.37 42.94 2.58
C ASN A 853 18.39 41.84 3.04
N GLU A 854 17.30 41.59 2.32
CA GLU A 854 16.41 40.45 2.59
C GLU A 854 17.12 39.10 2.36
N LEU A 855 17.93 38.98 1.31
CA LEU A 855 18.73 37.76 1.07
C LEU A 855 19.72 37.48 2.22
N LYS A 856 20.32 38.52 2.80
CA LYS A 856 21.18 38.38 4.00
C LYS A 856 20.42 37.86 5.22
N LYS A 857 19.15 38.26 5.43
CA LYS A 857 18.32 37.73 6.53
C LYS A 857 18.07 36.23 6.39
N HIS A 858 18.03 35.72 5.15
CA HIS A 858 17.93 34.29 4.85
C HIS A 858 19.28 33.55 4.82
N GLN A 859 20.37 34.16 5.33
CA GLN A 859 21.73 33.61 5.36
C GLN A 859 22.32 33.31 3.96
N ILE A 860 21.90 34.06 2.94
CA ILE A 860 22.44 33.95 1.58
C ILE A 860 23.43 35.09 1.35
N GLU A 861 24.73 34.77 1.34
CA GLU A 861 25.79 35.73 1.04
C GLU A 861 26.06 35.78 -0.47
N LEU A 862 25.99 36.99 -1.05
CA LEU A 862 26.23 37.22 -2.47
C LEU A 862 27.67 37.69 -2.71
N PRO A 863 28.38 37.13 -3.71
CA PRO A 863 29.73 37.58 -4.07
C PRO A 863 29.72 38.97 -4.72
N GLN A 864 30.82 39.71 -4.55
CA GLN A 864 31.00 41.06 -5.09
C GLN A 864 31.22 41.09 -6.62
N THR A 865 31.67 39.99 -7.22
CA THR A 865 31.90 39.82 -8.67
C THR A 865 31.09 38.64 -9.21
N ASN A 866 30.65 38.73 -10.48
CA ASN A 866 29.84 37.71 -11.17
C ASN A 866 28.51 37.37 -10.48
N THR A 867 27.88 38.34 -9.83
CA THR A 867 26.66 38.18 -9.04
C THR A 867 25.52 37.52 -9.83
N LEU A 868 25.29 37.87 -11.10
CA LEU A 868 24.24 37.24 -11.93
C LEU A 868 24.49 35.75 -12.18
N GLN A 869 25.73 35.36 -12.51
CA GLN A 869 26.08 33.96 -12.73
C GLN A 869 25.98 33.14 -11.44
N TYR A 870 26.42 33.71 -10.31
CA TYR A 870 26.26 33.08 -9.00
C TYR A 870 24.79 32.88 -8.67
N VAL A 871 23.95 33.92 -8.82
CA VAL A 871 22.50 33.84 -8.57
C VAL A 871 21.84 32.80 -9.47
N ASP A 872 22.17 32.74 -10.76
CA ASP A 872 21.66 31.73 -11.68
C ASP A 872 22.07 30.31 -11.29
N SER A 873 23.32 30.12 -10.86
CA SER A 873 23.81 28.83 -10.37
C SER A 873 23.14 28.42 -9.05
N PHE A 874 22.89 29.39 -8.17
CA PHE A 874 22.30 29.15 -6.85
C PHE A 874 20.79 28.89 -6.94
N ILE A 875 20.08 29.57 -7.86
CA ILE A 875 18.68 29.23 -8.22
C ILE A 875 18.63 27.79 -8.73
N LYS A 876 19.51 27.40 -9.66
CA LYS A 876 19.55 26.01 -10.15
C LYS A 876 19.83 25.01 -9.03
N GLN A 877 20.80 25.31 -8.15
CA GLN A 877 21.09 24.45 -7.00
C GLN A 877 19.87 24.32 -6.06
N LYS A 878 19.21 25.43 -5.73
CA LYS A 878 18.02 25.43 -4.87
C LYS A 878 16.82 24.73 -5.51
N MET A 879 16.65 24.84 -6.84
CA MET A 879 15.66 24.06 -7.58
C MET A 879 15.96 22.56 -7.53
N LEU A 880 17.23 22.16 -7.65
CA LEU A 880 17.66 20.76 -7.50
C LEU A 880 17.45 20.26 -6.07
N ASP A 881 17.77 21.07 -5.06
CA ASP A 881 17.53 20.74 -3.65
C ASP A 881 16.02 20.59 -3.38
N GLN A 882 15.20 21.49 -3.93
CA GLN A 882 13.73 21.46 -3.86
C GLN A 882 13.16 20.20 -4.53
N GLU A 883 13.64 19.86 -5.72
CA GLU A 883 13.25 18.64 -6.43
C GLU A 883 13.70 17.39 -5.69
N GLY A 884 14.90 17.41 -5.10
CA GLY A 884 15.41 16.36 -4.23
C GLY A 884 14.50 16.10 -3.01
N VAL A 885 14.06 17.17 -2.32
CA VAL A 885 13.09 17.08 -1.21
C VAL A 885 11.72 16.59 -1.69
N MET A 886 11.31 16.92 -2.91
CA MET A 886 10.04 16.46 -3.49
C MET A 886 10.06 14.98 -3.85
N LYS A 887 11.20 14.45 -4.32
CA LYS A 887 11.41 13.06 -4.75
C LYS A 887 11.71 12.09 -3.61
N GLN A 888 11.96 12.56 -2.39
CA GLN A 888 12.16 11.69 -1.24
C GLN A 888 10.92 10.80 -0.99
N PRO A 889 11.11 9.51 -0.67
CA PRO A 889 10.00 8.61 -0.39
C PRO A 889 9.27 9.08 0.87
N ARG A 890 7.96 9.32 0.73
CA ARG A 890 7.08 9.75 1.82
C ARG A 890 5.97 8.76 2.01
N ARG A 891 5.48 8.67 3.25
CA ARG A 891 4.29 7.88 3.56
C ARG A 891 3.11 8.46 2.78
N THR A 892 2.47 7.62 1.99
CA THR A 892 1.27 7.95 1.22
C THR A 892 0.14 7.03 1.64
N CYS A 893 -1.09 7.53 1.63
CA CYS A 893 -2.25 6.70 1.84
C CYS A 893 -2.50 5.85 0.59
N THR A 894 -2.65 4.53 0.73
CA THR A 894 -2.89 3.65 -0.42
C THR A 894 -4.37 3.46 -0.73
N LEU A 895 -5.27 4.04 0.07
CA LEU A 895 -6.70 4.05 -0.24
C LEU A 895 -6.94 4.86 -1.52
N PRO A 896 -7.75 4.37 -2.46
CA PRO A 896 -8.12 5.14 -3.63
C PRO A 896 -8.92 6.37 -3.20
N ASN A 897 -8.50 7.55 -3.66
CA ASN A 897 -9.25 8.78 -3.41
C ASN A 897 -10.57 8.77 -4.20
N TYR A 898 -11.59 9.45 -3.68
CA TYR A 898 -12.87 9.59 -4.38
C TYR A 898 -12.74 10.70 -5.46
N PRO A 899 -13.24 10.49 -6.70
CA PRO A 899 -13.09 11.47 -7.77
C PRO A 899 -13.73 12.82 -7.40
N LYS A 900 -12.94 13.91 -7.41
CA LYS A 900 -13.39 15.29 -7.16
C LYS A 900 -14.11 15.88 -8.39
N GLY A 901 -15.13 15.20 -8.90
CA GLY A 901 -15.94 15.68 -10.04
C GLY A 901 -17.03 16.69 -9.66
N ASN A 902 -17.43 16.71 -8.38
CA ASN A 902 -18.46 17.59 -7.83
C ASN A 902 -17.87 18.42 -6.67
N GLN A 903 -18.10 19.73 -6.66
CA GLN A 903 -17.60 20.67 -5.63
C GLN A 903 -18.20 20.40 -4.24
N GLU A 904 -19.32 19.68 -4.15
CA GLU A 904 -19.95 19.30 -2.88
C GLU A 904 -19.28 18.12 -2.18
N ILE A 905 -18.31 17.46 -2.82
CA ILE A 905 -17.58 16.30 -2.27
C ILE A 905 -16.19 16.75 -1.82
N LEU A 906 -15.92 16.65 -0.52
CA LEU A 906 -14.61 17.00 0.05
C LEU A 906 -13.57 15.89 -0.21
N GLY A 907 -14.00 14.63 -0.08
CA GLY A 907 -13.17 13.44 -0.30
C GLY A 907 -13.21 12.47 0.88
N LYS A 908 -12.39 11.41 0.82
CA LYS A 908 -12.31 10.42 1.90
C LYS A 908 -11.50 10.93 3.08
N ILE A 909 -11.91 10.58 4.30
CA ILE A 909 -11.24 11.02 5.55
C ILE A 909 -9.73 10.80 5.50
N ALA A 910 -9.26 9.65 5.02
CA ALA A 910 -7.84 9.33 4.93
C ALA A 910 -6.99 10.31 4.07
N HIS A 911 -7.62 11.06 3.16
CA HIS A 911 -6.98 12.04 2.27
C HIS A 911 -7.21 13.49 2.69
N LEU A 912 -8.10 13.75 3.65
CA LEU A 912 -8.41 15.12 4.11
C LEU A 912 -7.36 15.69 5.06
N ALA A 913 -6.50 14.86 5.63
CA ALA A 913 -5.44 15.29 6.53
C ALA A 913 -4.13 14.53 6.30
N GLN A 914 -3.04 15.12 6.75
CA GLN A 914 -1.69 14.58 6.69
C GLN A 914 -1.03 14.72 8.07
N ILE A 915 -0.15 13.79 8.43
CA ILE A 915 0.51 13.76 9.74
C ILE A 915 2.01 13.59 9.54
N GLU A 916 2.84 14.43 10.16
CA GLU A 916 4.29 14.34 10.03
C GLU A 916 4.88 13.15 10.81
N ASP A 917 4.52 13.00 12.09
CA ASP A 917 4.99 11.94 12.99
C ASP A 917 4.46 10.55 12.59
N ASN A 918 5.36 9.60 12.34
CA ASN A 918 5.04 8.22 11.94
C ASN A 918 4.26 7.45 13.02
N GLU A 919 4.65 7.58 14.28
CA GLU A 919 4.03 6.86 15.38
C GLU A 919 2.65 7.44 15.66
N ALA A 920 2.52 8.78 15.63
CA ALA A 920 1.23 9.44 15.73
C ALA A 920 0.31 9.05 14.56
N ALA A 921 0.82 9.02 13.33
CA ALA A 921 0.05 8.62 12.17
C ALA A 921 -0.48 7.18 12.29
N LYS A 922 0.35 6.25 12.77
CA LYS A 922 -0.06 4.86 13.04
C LYS A 922 -1.24 4.80 14.01
N VAL A 923 -1.13 5.47 15.16
CA VAL A 923 -2.13 5.33 16.24
C VAL A 923 -3.39 6.14 15.99
N ILE A 924 -3.30 7.29 15.33
CA ILE A 924 -4.45 8.10 14.93
C ILE A 924 -5.21 7.39 13.80
N SER A 925 -4.51 6.87 12.79
CA SER A 925 -5.16 6.12 11.70
C SER A 925 -5.83 4.84 12.21
N TRP A 926 -5.19 4.13 13.14
CA TRP A 926 -5.81 2.98 13.81
C TRP A 926 -7.03 3.38 14.64
N HIS A 927 -6.97 4.50 15.36
CA HIS A 927 -8.10 5.01 16.14
C HIS A 927 -9.32 5.30 15.27
N LEU A 928 -9.08 5.82 14.04
CA LEU A 928 -10.08 6.16 13.04
C LEU A 928 -10.34 5.06 12.00
N ALA A 929 -9.83 3.84 12.20
CA ALA A 929 -9.81 2.82 11.16
C ALA A 929 -11.19 2.46 10.59
N SER A 930 -12.25 2.63 11.38
CA SER A 930 -13.65 2.45 10.93
C SER A 930 -14.12 3.49 9.93
N ASP A 931 -13.54 4.69 9.96
CA ASP A 931 -14.02 5.89 9.28
C ASP A 931 -13.08 6.35 8.16
N MET A 932 -11.86 5.80 8.07
CA MET A 932 -10.84 6.21 7.08
C MET A 932 -11.32 6.16 5.63
N ASP A 933 -12.18 5.20 5.27
CA ASP A 933 -12.71 5.03 3.92
C ASP A 933 -14.01 5.82 3.67
N CYS A 934 -14.56 6.51 4.68
CA CYS A 934 -15.79 7.27 4.57
C CYS A 934 -15.59 8.57 3.77
N VAL A 935 -16.53 8.86 2.86
CA VAL A 935 -16.52 10.02 1.97
C VAL A 935 -17.28 11.17 2.62
N VAL A 936 -16.64 12.33 2.76
CA VAL A 936 -17.23 13.53 3.34
C VAL A 936 -17.84 14.40 2.25
N THR A 937 -19.08 14.85 2.44
CA THR A 937 -19.79 15.78 1.56
C THR A 937 -20.27 17.01 2.33
N LEU A 938 -20.45 18.13 1.63
CA LEU A 938 -20.99 19.36 2.22
C LEU A 938 -22.49 19.23 2.54
N THR A 939 -23.23 18.59 1.65
CA THR A 939 -24.69 18.47 1.69
C THR A 939 -25.14 17.03 1.90
N THR A 940 -26.34 16.86 2.47
CA THR A 940 -27.01 15.56 2.60
C THR A 940 -27.46 15.02 1.24
N GLU A 941 -27.80 15.88 0.27
CA GLU A 941 -28.15 15.44 -1.09
C GLU A 941 -26.96 14.77 -1.81
N ALA A 942 -25.76 15.36 -1.73
CA ALA A 942 -24.56 14.77 -2.31
C ALA A 942 -24.21 13.42 -1.65
N ALA A 943 -24.34 13.31 -0.32
CA ALA A 943 -24.15 12.04 0.38
C ALA A 943 -25.14 10.97 -0.10
N ARG A 944 -26.42 11.34 -0.32
CA ARG A 944 -27.43 10.42 -0.83
C ARG A 944 -27.15 9.97 -2.26
N SER A 945 -26.69 10.86 -3.15
CA SER A 945 -26.27 10.49 -4.51
C SER A 945 -25.20 9.40 -4.49
N ILE A 946 -24.15 9.58 -3.67
CA ILE A 946 -23.07 8.61 -3.54
C ILE A 946 -23.57 7.29 -2.94
N PHE A 947 -24.45 7.36 -1.94
CA PHE A 947 -25.06 6.18 -1.34
C PHE A 947 -25.85 5.37 -2.38
N ASP A 948 -26.69 6.03 -3.19
CA ASP A 948 -27.50 5.40 -4.23
C ASP A 948 -26.62 4.81 -5.35
N GLU A 949 -25.64 5.57 -5.84
CA GLU A 949 -24.68 5.14 -6.87
C GLU A 949 -23.88 3.89 -6.45
N THR A 950 -23.52 3.81 -5.17
CA THR A 950 -22.72 2.71 -4.61
C THR A 950 -23.57 1.59 -4.01
N GLN A 951 -24.90 1.69 -4.09
CA GLN A 951 -25.86 0.77 -3.47
C GLN A 951 -25.60 0.56 -1.97
N GLY A 952 -25.26 1.63 -1.25
CA GLY A 952 -25.00 1.63 0.18
C GLY A 952 -23.69 0.94 0.61
N ARG A 953 -22.80 0.61 -0.34
CA ARG A 953 -21.48 0.02 0.00
C ARG A 953 -20.49 1.05 0.54
N GLN A 954 -20.59 2.30 0.10
CA GLN A 954 -19.71 3.39 0.51
C GLN A 954 -20.29 4.11 1.74
N GLN A 955 -19.48 4.25 2.79
CA GLN A 955 -19.82 5.12 3.92
C GLN A 955 -19.71 6.59 3.49
N VAL A 956 -20.68 7.40 3.92
CA VAL A 956 -20.76 8.83 3.60
C VAL A 956 -21.03 9.65 4.87
N LEU A 957 -20.47 10.85 4.95
CA LEU A 957 -20.63 11.78 6.06
C LEU A 957 -20.99 13.18 5.53
N PRO A 958 -22.27 13.60 5.62
CA PRO A 958 -22.70 14.93 5.22
C PRO A 958 -22.51 15.96 6.35
N LEU A 959 -21.80 17.06 6.08
CA LEU A 959 -21.43 18.06 7.09
C LEU A 959 -22.59 18.94 7.56
N ASP A 960 -23.60 19.17 6.72
CA ASP A 960 -24.82 19.91 7.08
C ASP A 960 -25.65 19.23 8.17
N SER A 961 -25.47 17.92 8.37
CA SER A 961 -26.12 17.13 9.42
C SER A 961 -25.40 17.19 10.79
N ILE A 962 -24.20 17.79 10.86
CA ILE A 962 -23.38 17.78 12.08
C ILE A 962 -23.78 18.92 13.02
N TYR A 963 -24.07 18.57 14.28
CA TYR A 963 -24.35 19.54 15.32
C TYR A 963 -23.06 20.22 15.82
N LYS A 964 -22.74 21.41 15.29
CA LYS A 964 -21.46 22.10 15.52
C LYS A 964 -21.18 22.50 16.99
N LYS A 965 -22.21 22.66 17.83
CA LYS A 965 -22.04 23.14 19.22
C LYS A 965 -21.36 22.13 20.16
N THR A 966 -21.30 20.85 19.79
CA THR A 966 -20.65 19.80 20.59
C THR A 966 -19.21 19.52 20.16
N LEU A 967 -18.69 20.24 19.15
CA LEU A 967 -17.33 20.05 18.66
C LEU A 967 -16.30 20.66 19.63
N PRO A 968 -15.10 20.09 19.72
CA PRO A 968 -14.02 20.62 20.53
C PRO A 968 -13.56 21.99 20.02
N ASP A 969 -13.26 22.90 20.94
CA ASP A 969 -12.59 24.16 20.61
C ASP A 969 -11.12 23.88 20.29
N TRP A 970 -10.72 24.22 19.06
CA TRP A 970 -9.36 24.01 18.55
C TRP A 970 -8.32 24.85 19.30
N ASN A 971 -8.72 25.95 19.93
CA ASN A 971 -7.82 26.81 20.73
C ASN A 971 -7.77 26.42 22.21
N ARG A 972 -8.48 25.37 22.61
CA ARG A 972 -8.53 24.92 24.01
C ARG A 972 -7.15 24.40 24.46
N PRO A 973 -6.61 24.86 25.59
CA PRO A 973 -5.35 24.33 26.12
C PRO A 973 -5.53 22.91 26.68
N LEU A 974 -4.43 22.15 26.73
CA LEU A 974 -4.42 20.79 27.29
C LEU A 974 -4.89 20.77 28.75
N PRO A 975 -5.51 19.68 29.24
CA PRO A 975 -6.13 19.63 30.57
C PRO A 975 -5.24 20.04 31.76
N HIS A 976 -3.94 19.79 31.68
CA HIS A 976 -2.95 20.16 32.69
C HIS A 976 -2.55 21.66 32.69
N LEU A 977 -2.95 22.40 31.65
CA LEU A 977 -2.70 23.82 31.43
C LEU A 977 -4.04 24.57 31.48
N ARG A 978 -4.34 25.25 32.59
CA ARG A 978 -5.59 26.02 32.71
C ARG A 978 -5.28 27.43 33.18
N ASN A 979 -5.80 28.43 32.45
CA ASN A 979 -5.55 29.87 32.68
C ASN A 979 -4.05 30.24 32.74
N GLY A 980 -3.23 29.63 31.88
CA GLY A 980 -1.78 29.88 31.84
C GLY A 980 -0.98 29.29 33.01
N LYS A 981 -1.62 28.57 33.95
CA LYS A 981 -0.95 27.86 35.05
C LYS A 981 -0.89 26.35 34.78
N ILE A 982 0.28 25.78 35.05
CA ILE A 982 0.54 24.34 34.97
C ILE A 982 0.09 23.71 36.30
N PHE A 983 -0.95 22.87 36.27
CA PHE A 983 -1.47 22.20 37.48
C PHE A 983 -0.58 21.04 37.94
N PHE A 984 0.04 20.33 36.99
CA PHE A 984 1.04 19.31 37.24
C PHE A 984 1.95 19.17 36.02
N ARG A 985 3.19 18.71 36.22
CA ARG A 985 4.10 18.43 35.11
C ARG A 985 3.87 17.00 34.61
N PRO A 986 3.50 16.80 33.34
CA PRO A 986 3.38 15.47 32.76
C PRO A 986 4.77 14.81 32.64
N ILE A 987 4.82 13.49 32.83
CA ILE A 987 6.06 12.70 32.69
C ILE A 987 6.46 12.52 31.22
N GLY A 988 5.50 12.65 30.29
CA GLY A 988 5.73 12.64 28.85
C GLY A 988 5.29 13.94 28.17
N ASN A 989 5.21 13.92 26.84
CA ASN A 989 4.80 15.04 25.99
C ASN A 989 3.35 14.86 25.48
N PRO A 990 2.32 15.27 26.26
CA PRO A 990 0.94 15.23 25.84
C PRO A 990 0.67 16.30 24.77
N VAL A 991 0.06 15.91 23.66
CA VAL A 991 -0.39 16.82 22.59
C VAL A 991 -1.78 16.39 22.11
N PHE A 992 -2.66 17.31 21.70
CA PHE A 992 -3.93 16.87 21.13
C PHE A 992 -3.68 16.21 19.77
N ALA A 993 -4.38 15.11 19.49
CA ALA A 993 -4.26 14.40 18.22
C ALA A 993 -4.61 15.29 17.02
N ARG A 994 -5.58 16.20 17.19
CA ARG A 994 -6.00 17.18 16.18
C ARG A 994 -4.92 18.20 15.82
N ASP A 995 -4.01 18.53 16.75
CA ASP A 995 -2.94 19.51 16.53
C ASP A 995 -1.81 18.94 15.65
N LEU A 996 -1.79 17.61 15.47
CA LEU A 996 -0.84 16.91 14.61
C LEU A 996 -1.34 16.77 13.17
N LEU A 997 -2.59 17.18 12.88
CA LEU A 997 -3.17 17.14 11.56
C LEU A 997 -2.79 18.38 10.75
N THR A 998 -2.28 18.16 9.54
CA THR A 998 -2.07 19.18 8.52
C THR A 998 -3.12 19.00 7.42
N PHE A 999 -3.88 20.05 7.12
CA PHE A 999 -4.94 20.00 6.11
C PHE A 999 -4.44 20.59 4.78
N PRO A 1000 -4.42 19.81 3.68
CA PRO A 1000 -4.00 20.33 2.37
C PRO A 1000 -5.04 21.29 1.76
N ASP A 1001 -6.33 21.01 1.96
CA ASP A 1001 -7.47 21.78 1.41
C ASP A 1001 -8.57 21.94 2.48
N ASN A 1002 -9.47 22.94 2.31
CA ASN A 1002 -10.73 23.08 3.05
C ASN A 1002 -10.62 23.02 4.59
N VAL A 1003 -9.71 23.81 5.17
CA VAL A 1003 -9.34 23.79 6.59
C VAL A 1003 -10.53 23.80 7.55
N GLU A 1004 -11.49 24.72 7.39
CA GLU A 1004 -12.66 24.83 8.29
C GLU A 1004 -13.55 23.58 8.29
N HIS A 1005 -13.81 23.03 7.10
CA HIS A 1005 -14.60 21.81 6.94
C HIS A 1005 -13.85 20.61 7.52
N CYS A 1006 -12.55 20.48 7.27
CA CYS A 1006 -11.71 19.45 7.85
C CYS A 1006 -11.65 19.55 9.38
N GLN A 1007 -11.56 20.76 9.94
CA GLN A 1007 -11.62 20.98 11.39
C GLN A 1007 -12.94 20.51 12.00
N THR A 1008 -14.05 20.68 11.28
CA THR A 1008 -15.37 20.17 11.69
C THR A 1008 -15.39 18.64 11.71
N VAL A 1009 -14.91 18.00 10.63
CA VAL A 1009 -14.82 16.53 10.49
C VAL A 1009 -13.97 15.92 11.60
N PHE A 1010 -12.72 16.38 11.72
CA PHE A 1010 -11.77 15.80 12.68
C PHE A 1010 -12.08 16.20 14.12
N GLY A 1011 -12.73 17.35 14.35
CA GLY A 1011 -13.27 17.71 15.65
C GLY A 1011 -14.32 16.71 16.13
N MET A 1012 -15.19 16.24 15.22
CA MET A 1012 -16.20 15.22 15.53
C MET A 1012 -15.57 13.85 15.79
N LEU A 1013 -14.63 13.43 14.93
CA LEU A 1013 -14.07 12.08 14.95
C LEU A 1013 -13.03 11.86 16.05
N LEU A 1014 -12.14 12.85 16.28
CA LEU A 1014 -11.07 12.75 17.28
C LEU A 1014 -11.45 13.35 18.62
N GLY A 1015 -12.39 14.31 18.65
CA GLY A 1015 -12.74 15.03 19.86
C GLY A 1015 -11.51 15.64 20.55
N ASP A 1016 -11.44 15.47 21.87
CA ASP A 1016 -10.32 15.88 22.73
C ASP A 1016 -9.23 14.80 22.92
N THR A 1017 -9.09 13.84 21.99
CA THR A 1017 -8.10 12.77 22.10
C THR A 1017 -6.67 13.33 22.19
N ILE A 1018 -5.86 12.78 23.11
CA ILE A 1018 -4.49 13.22 23.39
C ILE A 1018 -3.50 12.09 23.05
N ILE A 1019 -2.37 12.46 22.43
CA ILE A 1019 -1.22 11.61 22.15
C ILE A 1019 -0.17 11.84 23.24
N ILE A 1020 0.42 10.77 23.78
CA ILE A 1020 1.52 10.81 24.75
C ILE A 1020 2.54 9.71 24.43
N ASP A 1021 3.69 9.69 25.08
CA ASP A 1021 4.82 8.85 24.64
C ASP A 1021 4.56 7.34 24.86
N ASN A 1022 4.29 6.94 26.10
CA ASN A 1022 4.18 5.53 26.50
C ASN A 1022 3.04 5.29 27.51
N LEU A 1023 2.78 4.03 27.83
CA LEU A 1023 1.65 3.62 28.68
C LEU A 1023 1.78 4.12 30.13
N ASP A 1024 2.98 4.13 30.69
CA ASP A 1024 3.23 4.60 32.06
C ASP A 1024 2.98 6.12 32.19
N ALA A 1025 3.49 6.89 31.22
CA ALA A 1025 3.22 8.33 31.13
C ALA A 1025 1.73 8.60 30.96
N ALA A 1026 1.02 7.81 30.14
CA ALA A 1026 -0.42 7.94 29.92
C ALA A 1026 -1.24 7.66 31.20
N ASN A 1027 -0.90 6.59 31.93
CA ASN A 1027 -1.55 6.24 33.19
C ASN A 1027 -1.32 7.31 34.25
N HIS A 1028 -0.08 7.81 34.38
CA HIS A 1028 0.22 8.93 35.27
C HIS A 1028 -0.54 10.19 34.87
N TYR A 1029 -0.54 10.54 33.58
CA TYR A 1029 -1.25 11.71 33.06
C TYR A 1029 -2.74 11.62 33.39
N ARG A 1030 -3.38 10.48 33.11
CA ARG A 1030 -4.79 10.27 33.46
C ARG A 1030 -5.04 10.45 34.95
N LYS A 1031 -4.23 9.84 35.82
CA LYS A 1031 -4.38 9.91 37.28
C LYS A 1031 -4.38 11.34 37.81
N GLU A 1032 -3.60 12.22 37.20
CA GLU A 1032 -3.58 13.64 37.55
C GLU A 1032 -4.71 14.44 36.89
N VAL A 1033 -5.02 14.20 35.61
CA VAL A 1033 -6.10 14.90 34.89
C VAL A 1033 -7.47 14.66 35.53
N VAL A 1034 -7.80 13.43 35.92
CA VAL A 1034 -9.12 13.09 36.51
C VAL A 1034 -9.40 13.80 37.84
N LYS A 1035 -8.37 14.35 38.49
CA LYS A 1035 -8.53 15.20 39.69
C LYS A 1035 -9.03 16.60 39.35
N ILE A 1036 -8.90 17.02 38.10
CA ILE A 1036 -9.16 18.39 37.61
C ILE A 1036 -10.39 18.41 36.69
N THR A 1037 -10.49 17.46 35.77
CA THR A 1037 -11.54 17.38 34.73
C THR A 1037 -11.64 15.96 34.20
N ASP A 1038 -12.70 15.66 33.44
CA ASP A 1038 -12.79 14.39 32.70
C ASP A 1038 -11.61 14.22 31.75
N CYS A 1039 -10.97 13.05 31.83
CA CYS A 1039 -9.82 12.73 30.99
C CYS A 1039 -10.29 12.13 29.66
N PRO A 1040 -9.93 12.75 28.52
CA PRO A 1040 -10.28 12.23 27.20
C PRO A 1040 -9.52 10.93 26.90
N THR A 1041 -9.81 10.30 25.75
CA THR A 1041 -9.06 9.13 25.29
C THR A 1041 -7.58 9.51 25.12
N LEU A 1042 -6.69 8.67 25.65
CA LEU A 1042 -5.24 8.79 25.49
C LEU A 1042 -4.74 7.72 24.53
N LEU A 1043 -3.90 8.12 23.59
CA LEU A 1043 -3.19 7.24 22.66
C LEU A 1043 -1.69 7.39 22.94
N THR A 1044 -0.97 6.27 23.05
CA THR A 1044 0.48 6.29 23.23
C THR A 1044 1.17 6.12 21.88
N ARG A 1045 2.35 6.71 21.68
CA ARG A 1045 3.17 6.49 20.48
C ARG A 1045 3.57 5.01 20.32
N GLU A 1046 3.75 4.30 21.43
CA GLU A 1046 3.95 2.85 21.49
C GLU A 1046 2.72 2.01 21.07
N GLY A 1047 1.58 2.65 20.83
CA GLY A 1047 0.39 2.01 20.28
C GLY A 1047 -0.63 1.53 21.31
N ASP A 1048 -0.64 2.04 22.53
CA ASP A 1048 -1.63 1.70 23.55
C ASP A 1048 -2.75 2.74 23.60
N ARG A 1049 -3.99 2.29 23.82
CA ARG A 1049 -5.15 3.16 24.00
C ARG A 1049 -5.71 3.03 25.42
N ILE A 1050 -5.79 4.16 26.10
CA ILE A 1050 -6.58 4.32 27.33
C ILE A 1050 -7.85 5.08 26.95
N ARG A 1051 -9.00 4.41 27.02
CA ARG A 1051 -10.29 5.06 26.72
C ARG A 1051 -10.62 6.13 27.75
N SER A 1052 -11.53 7.06 27.42
CA SER A 1052 -11.99 8.11 28.34
C SER A 1052 -12.51 7.58 29.69
N ASN A 1053 -13.11 6.38 29.71
CA ASN A 1053 -13.54 5.69 30.94
C ASN A 1053 -12.40 5.00 31.72
N GLY A 1054 -11.17 5.03 31.22
CA GLY A 1054 -9.97 4.48 31.87
C GLY A 1054 -9.67 3.04 31.53
N LYS A 1055 -10.43 2.39 30.63
CA LYS A 1055 -10.14 1.02 30.19
C LYS A 1055 -8.93 0.99 29.25
N PHE A 1056 -7.94 0.15 29.55
CA PHE A 1056 -6.77 -0.14 28.71
C PHE A 1056 -6.40 -1.63 28.77
N GLY A 1057 -5.58 -2.10 27.82
CA GLY A 1057 -5.20 -3.52 27.69
C GLY A 1057 -6.10 -4.36 26.76
N GLY A 1058 -5.58 -5.49 26.29
CA GLY A 1058 -6.21 -6.37 25.29
C GLY A 1058 -5.94 -5.97 23.83
N LEU A 1059 -6.10 -6.92 22.89
CA LEU A 1059 -5.78 -6.72 21.47
C LEU A 1059 -6.51 -5.52 20.83
N GLN A 1060 -7.73 -5.22 21.28
CA GLN A 1060 -8.51 -4.08 20.78
C GLN A 1060 -8.01 -2.70 21.26
N ASN A 1061 -7.11 -2.65 22.24
CA ASN A 1061 -6.50 -1.40 22.73
C ASN A 1061 -5.00 -1.33 22.41
N LYS A 1062 -4.51 -2.21 21.54
CA LYS A 1062 -3.16 -2.16 21.00
C LYS A 1062 -3.23 -1.90 19.49
N ALA A 1063 -2.57 -0.86 19.04
CA ALA A 1063 -2.43 -0.53 17.64
C ALA A 1063 -1.57 -1.60 16.95
N PRO A 1064 -2.03 -2.16 15.82
CA PRO A 1064 -1.22 -3.07 15.05
C PRO A 1064 -0.02 -2.34 14.41
N PRO A 1065 1.03 -3.07 13.98
CA PRO A 1065 2.08 -2.51 13.14
C PRO A 1065 1.50 -1.86 11.87
N MET A 1066 2.17 -0.82 11.38
CA MET A 1066 1.67 0.04 10.29
C MET A 1066 1.32 -0.77 9.02
N ASP A 1067 2.09 -1.79 8.67
CA ASP A 1067 1.85 -2.65 7.50
C ASP A 1067 0.52 -3.42 7.57
N LYS A 1068 0.03 -3.70 8.79
CA LYS A 1068 -1.23 -4.42 9.00
C LYS A 1068 -2.46 -3.52 8.89
N LEU A 1069 -2.29 -2.20 8.77
CA LEU A 1069 -3.39 -1.25 8.53
C LEU A 1069 -3.87 -1.25 7.07
N ARG A 1070 -3.33 -2.12 6.20
CA ARG A 1070 -3.71 -2.27 4.78
C ARG A 1070 -3.73 -0.93 4.02
N GLY A 1071 -2.79 -0.05 4.42
CA GLY A 1071 -2.60 1.29 3.86
C GLY A 1071 -3.71 2.31 4.14
N MET A 1072 -4.60 2.02 5.10
CA MET A 1072 -5.47 3.00 5.76
C MET A 1072 -4.66 3.83 6.77
N VAL A 1073 -3.66 4.55 6.27
CA VAL A 1073 -2.76 5.40 7.09
C VAL A 1073 -2.69 6.78 6.47
N PHE A 1074 -2.78 7.84 7.30
CA PHE A 1074 -2.64 9.22 6.83
C PHE A 1074 -1.30 9.45 6.14
N GLY A 1075 -1.32 10.19 5.02
CA GLY A 1075 -0.11 10.60 4.32
C GLY A 1075 0.77 11.53 5.18
N ALA A 1076 2.05 11.64 4.83
CA ALA A 1076 2.94 12.65 5.40
C ALA A 1076 2.90 13.92 4.54
N PRO A 1077 2.89 15.13 5.15
CA PRO A 1077 2.90 16.38 4.41
C PRO A 1077 4.23 16.61 3.68
N ILE A 1078 4.22 17.55 2.74
CA ILE A 1078 5.44 17.98 2.07
C ILE A 1078 6.36 18.61 3.14
N PRO A 1079 7.65 18.23 3.20
CA PRO A 1079 8.57 18.76 4.20
C PRO A 1079 8.66 20.28 4.16
N LYS A 1080 8.71 20.93 5.34
CA LYS A 1080 8.81 22.40 5.47
C LYS A 1080 9.97 23.00 4.67
N LEU A 1081 11.07 22.25 4.54
CA LEU A 1081 12.23 22.60 3.72
C LEU A 1081 11.88 22.93 2.26
N TYR A 1082 10.89 22.26 1.66
CA TYR A 1082 10.44 22.53 0.30
C TYR A 1082 9.90 23.96 0.15
N PHE A 1083 9.06 24.40 1.09
CA PHE A 1083 8.49 25.75 1.08
C PHE A 1083 9.55 26.81 1.40
N THR A 1084 10.50 26.49 2.28
CA THR A 1084 11.67 27.36 2.52
C THR A 1084 12.50 27.56 1.24
N PHE A 1085 12.76 26.49 0.48
CA PHE A 1085 13.47 26.60 -0.79
C PHE A 1085 12.65 27.38 -1.83
N SER A 1086 11.32 27.18 -1.90
CA SER A 1086 10.46 27.96 -2.81
C SER A 1086 10.56 29.46 -2.53
N GLY A 1087 10.43 29.88 -1.27
CA GLY A 1087 10.57 31.29 -0.90
C GLY A 1087 11.97 31.86 -1.18
N GLN A 1088 13.02 31.06 -0.98
CA GLN A 1088 14.39 31.46 -1.33
C GLN A 1088 14.57 31.63 -2.86
N ILE A 1089 13.99 30.72 -3.66
CA ILE A 1089 14.03 30.79 -5.13
C ILE A 1089 13.32 32.05 -5.63
N ASP A 1090 12.12 32.33 -5.12
CA ASP A 1090 11.34 33.52 -5.50
C ASP A 1090 12.09 34.82 -5.19
N LEU A 1091 12.71 34.90 -4.00
CA LEU A 1091 13.51 36.06 -3.59
C LEU A 1091 14.77 36.23 -4.46
N LEU A 1092 15.45 35.14 -4.82
CA LEU A 1092 16.60 35.16 -5.73
C LEU A 1092 16.21 35.58 -7.16
N GLN A 1093 15.05 35.15 -7.66
CA GLN A 1093 14.54 35.58 -8.97
C GLN A 1093 14.19 37.06 -9.00
N GLN A 1094 13.57 37.58 -7.93
CA GLN A 1094 13.29 39.01 -7.78
C GLN A 1094 14.59 39.82 -7.74
N TYR A 1095 15.59 39.36 -6.99
CA TYR A 1095 16.92 39.99 -6.96
C TYR A 1095 17.59 39.99 -8.33
N ARG A 1096 17.59 38.85 -9.03
CA ARG A 1096 18.11 38.72 -10.40
C ARG A 1096 17.47 39.75 -11.35
N ALA A 1097 16.14 39.87 -11.32
CA ALA A 1097 15.41 40.82 -12.16
C ALA A 1097 15.77 42.28 -11.83
N ALA A 1098 15.97 42.61 -10.55
CA ALA A 1098 16.39 43.94 -10.12
C ALA A 1098 17.80 44.29 -10.61
N VAL A 1099 18.75 43.35 -10.54
CA VAL A 1099 20.13 43.54 -11.04
C VAL A 1099 20.16 43.74 -12.55
N VAL A 1100 19.40 42.95 -13.32
CA VAL A 1100 19.28 43.14 -14.79
C VAL A 1100 18.65 44.48 -15.13
N LYS A 1101 17.63 44.92 -14.39
CA LYS A 1101 17.02 46.24 -14.59
C LYS A 1101 18.03 47.35 -14.34
N LEU A 1102 18.82 47.27 -13.26
CA LEU A 1102 19.85 48.25 -12.95
C LEU A 1102 20.95 48.32 -14.03
N ASP A 1103 21.42 47.19 -14.53
CA ASP A 1103 22.41 47.12 -15.61
C ASP A 1103 21.90 47.77 -16.91
N ASN A 1104 20.65 47.52 -17.29
CA ASN A 1104 20.05 48.13 -18.48
C ASN A 1104 19.91 49.64 -18.35
N VAL A 1105 19.37 50.15 -17.24
CA VAL A 1105 19.19 51.60 -17.05
C VAL A 1105 20.54 52.33 -16.96
N ASN A 1106 21.56 51.71 -16.38
CA ASN A 1106 22.92 52.25 -16.39
C ASN A 1106 23.52 52.32 -17.81
N LYS A 1107 23.33 51.27 -18.63
CA LYS A 1107 23.76 51.29 -20.04
C LYS A 1107 23.06 52.38 -20.86
N ASP A 1108 21.78 52.58 -20.63
CA ASP A 1108 21.00 53.63 -21.30
C ASP A 1108 21.52 55.03 -20.90
N LEU A 1109 21.79 55.26 -19.61
CA LEU A 1109 22.40 56.50 -19.12
C LEU A 1109 23.81 56.73 -19.72
N ASP A 1110 24.67 55.71 -19.70
CA ASP A 1110 26.04 55.80 -20.24
C ASP A 1110 26.03 56.04 -21.75
N SER A 1111 25.17 55.36 -22.50
CA SER A 1111 25.00 55.58 -23.94
C SER A 1111 24.59 57.02 -24.23
N HIS A 1112 23.66 57.56 -23.44
CA HIS A 1112 23.20 58.94 -23.62
C HIS A 1112 24.28 59.96 -23.22
N LEU A 1113 25.02 59.74 -22.13
CA LEU A 1113 26.15 60.58 -21.73
C LEU A 1113 27.30 60.55 -22.75
N GLN A 1114 27.55 59.41 -23.40
CA GLN A 1114 28.50 59.31 -24.50
C GLN A 1114 28.04 60.10 -25.73
N SER A 1115 26.75 60.06 -26.06
CA SER A 1115 26.18 60.83 -27.18
C SER A 1115 26.34 62.35 -26.98
N LEU A 1116 26.26 62.83 -25.73
CA LEU A 1116 26.47 64.23 -25.36
C LEU A 1116 27.92 64.70 -25.48
N ASN A 1117 28.89 63.78 -25.41
CA ASN A 1117 30.32 64.07 -25.54
C ASN A 1117 30.84 63.96 -26.98
N THR A 1118 29.95 63.82 -27.97
CA THR A 1118 30.34 63.77 -29.38
C THR A 1118 30.89 65.12 -29.87
N PRO A 1119 31.82 65.11 -30.84
CA PRO A 1119 32.44 66.32 -31.35
C PRO A 1119 31.43 67.29 -31.99
N GLU A 1120 30.33 66.76 -32.54
CA GLU A 1120 29.25 67.58 -33.11
C GLU A 1120 28.53 68.42 -32.06
N VAL A 1121 28.24 67.85 -30.88
CA VAL A 1121 27.57 68.56 -29.78
C VAL A 1121 28.50 69.58 -29.13
N GLN A 1122 29.80 69.27 -29.02
CA GLN A 1122 30.81 70.21 -28.57
C GLN A 1122 30.97 71.40 -29.54
N LYS A 1123 30.93 71.15 -30.85
CA LYS A 1123 30.96 72.18 -31.88
C LYS A 1123 29.74 73.12 -31.79
N LYS A 1124 28.53 72.57 -31.64
CA LYS A 1124 27.30 73.35 -31.44
C LYS A 1124 27.37 74.23 -30.18
N LYS A 1125 28.03 73.75 -29.11
CA LYS A 1125 28.24 74.53 -27.88
C LYS A 1125 29.23 75.68 -28.08
N GLN A 1126 30.25 75.49 -28.91
CA GLN A 1126 31.18 76.56 -29.31
C GLN A 1126 30.49 77.60 -30.20
N GLU A 1127 29.71 77.16 -31.19
CA GLU A 1127 28.94 78.04 -32.09
C GLU A 1127 27.96 78.92 -31.30
N LEU A 1128 27.24 78.37 -30.31
CA LEU A 1128 26.38 79.14 -29.41
C LEU A 1128 27.17 80.25 -28.68
N ALA A 1129 28.32 79.90 -28.10
CA ALA A 1129 29.15 80.87 -27.35
C ALA A 1129 29.72 81.99 -28.25
N GLU A 1130 30.08 81.66 -29.50
CA GLU A 1130 30.55 82.63 -30.49
C GLU A 1130 29.44 83.58 -30.95
N GLN A 1131 28.23 83.06 -31.17
CA GLN A 1131 27.06 83.88 -31.53
C GLN A 1131 26.65 84.81 -30.38
N GLU A 1132 26.64 84.34 -29.13
CA GLU A 1132 26.35 85.17 -27.95
C GLU A 1132 27.38 86.31 -27.78
N LYS A 1133 28.66 86.02 -28.01
CA LYS A 1133 29.72 87.04 -27.97
C LYS A 1133 29.55 88.08 -29.08
N SER A 1134 29.17 87.64 -30.27
CA SER A 1134 28.94 88.52 -31.43
C SER A 1134 27.71 89.42 -31.22
N LEU A 1135 26.63 88.86 -30.66
CA LEU A 1135 25.43 89.61 -30.31
C LEU A 1135 25.75 90.74 -29.32
N LYS A 1136 26.50 90.43 -28.25
CA LYS A 1136 26.91 91.41 -27.23
C LYS A 1136 27.73 92.58 -27.81
N ILE A 1137 28.58 92.31 -28.79
CA ILE A 1137 29.39 93.36 -29.47
C ILE A 1137 28.48 94.26 -30.34
N ILE A 1138 27.48 93.68 -31.02
CA ILE A 1138 26.54 94.43 -31.85
C ILE A 1138 25.60 95.29 -30.99
N GLU A 1139 25.09 94.76 -29.87
CA GLU A 1139 24.28 95.51 -28.91
C GLU A 1139 25.04 96.72 -28.32
N GLN A 1140 26.33 96.55 -27.99
CA GLN A 1140 27.18 97.67 -27.56
C GLN A 1140 27.36 98.74 -28.64
N LYS A 1141 27.52 98.35 -29.91
CA LYS A 1141 27.65 99.28 -31.05
C LYS A 1141 26.36 100.04 -31.36
N LEU A 1142 25.20 99.44 -31.05
CA LEU A 1142 23.89 100.07 -31.17
C LEU A 1142 23.61 101.12 -30.07
N GLY A 1143 24.55 101.33 -29.14
CA GLY A 1143 24.41 102.31 -28.05
C GLY A 1143 23.37 101.88 -27.00
N MET A 1144 22.98 100.60 -27.00
CA MET A 1144 22.12 100.07 -25.96
C MET A 1144 22.95 99.89 -24.70
N THR A 1145 22.70 100.71 -23.69
CA THR A 1145 23.15 100.40 -22.33
C THR A 1145 22.54 99.06 -21.92
N PRO A 1146 23.29 98.16 -21.24
CA PRO A 1146 22.70 96.94 -20.72
C PRO A 1146 21.56 97.36 -19.80
N SER A 1147 20.32 97.15 -20.24
CA SER A 1147 19.15 97.32 -19.40
C SER A 1147 19.22 96.19 -18.37
N ASP A 1148 19.86 96.48 -17.25
CA ASP A 1148 19.51 95.84 -16.00
C ASP A 1148 18.06 96.24 -15.73
N LYS A 1149 17.15 95.27 -15.93
CA LYS A 1149 15.71 95.30 -15.69
C LYS A 1149 14.89 95.99 -16.79
N VAL A 1150 14.34 95.18 -17.69
CA VAL A 1150 12.92 94.79 -17.79
C VAL A 1150 12.70 94.18 -19.18
N THR A 1151 12.82 92.85 -19.30
CA THR A 1151 11.86 91.96 -20.00
C THR A 1151 12.20 90.51 -19.64
N GLU A 1152 12.22 90.19 -18.35
CA GLU A 1152 12.36 88.82 -17.85
C GLU A 1152 10.99 88.22 -17.51
N SER A 1153 9.96 88.55 -18.31
CA SER A 1153 8.58 88.14 -18.09
C SER A 1153 8.04 87.18 -19.16
N LEU A 1154 8.91 86.61 -19.99
CA LEU A 1154 8.61 85.38 -20.73
C LEU A 1154 9.89 84.52 -20.73
N LEU A 1155 9.83 83.38 -20.03
CA LEU A 1155 10.84 82.33 -19.89
C LEU A 1155 11.87 82.50 -18.73
N GLN A 1156 11.39 82.31 -17.49
CA GLN A 1156 12.19 81.64 -16.45
C GLN A 1156 11.45 80.37 -15.98
N PRO A 1157 12.12 79.21 -15.90
CA PRO A 1157 11.67 78.10 -15.08
C PRO A 1157 11.85 78.48 -13.61
N ILE A 1158 10.80 78.29 -12.82
CA ILE A 1158 10.84 78.37 -11.36
C ILE A 1158 11.87 77.36 -10.84
N MET A 1159 13.04 77.81 -10.43
CA MET A 1159 13.92 77.05 -9.53
C MET A 1159 13.39 77.22 -8.10
N LEU A 1160 12.60 76.25 -7.66
CA LEU A 1160 12.34 76.03 -6.24
C LEU A 1160 13.54 75.27 -5.66
N ASP A 1161 14.44 76.02 -5.03
CA ASP A 1161 15.38 75.47 -4.05
C ASP A 1161 14.56 75.10 -2.81
N MET A 1162 14.30 73.80 -2.62
CA MET A 1162 13.70 73.27 -1.40
C MET A 1162 14.78 72.56 -0.60
N SER A 1163 15.27 73.30 0.39
CA SER A 1163 15.98 72.84 1.57
C SER A 1163 15.39 71.55 2.15
N ASP A 1164 16.29 70.65 2.56
CA ASP A 1164 16.02 69.54 3.46
C ASP A 1164 15.17 69.97 4.66
N THR A 1165 13.97 69.39 4.81
CA THR A 1165 13.36 69.04 6.10
C THR A 1165 12.10 68.17 5.90
N PRO A 1166 11.79 67.28 6.86
CA PRO A 1166 10.93 66.12 6.63
C PRO A 1166 9.44 66.41 6.80
N ILE A 1167 8.61 65.86 5.92
CA ILE A 1167 7.15 65.86 6.08
C ILE A 1167 6.72 64.58 6.86
N PRO A 1168 5.85 64.69 7.87
CA PRO A 1168 5.56 63.66 8.87
C PRO A 1168 4.77 62.46 8.33
N PRO A 1169 4.86 61.29 8.99
CA PRO A 1169 4.15 60.08 8.58
C PRO A 1169 2.64 60.22 8.79
N LYS A 1170 1.87 59.96 7.72
CA LYS A 1170 0.41 59.78 7.81
C LYS A 1170 0.11 58.59 8.73
N ARG A 1171 -0.68 58.88 9.77
CA ARG A 1171 -1.28 57.94 10.72
C ARG A 1171 -1.82 56.67 10.05
N MET A 1172 -1.32 55.52 10.48
CA MET A 1172 -2.06 54.25 10.38
C MET A 1172 -3.36 54.36 11.20
N ARG A 1173 -4.46 53.98 10.55
CA ARG A 1173 -5.75 53.75 11.19
C ARG A 1173 -5.61 52.49 12.05
N ARG A 1174 -5.85 52.64 13.36
CA ARG A 1174 -6.06 51.51 14.28
C ARG A 1174 -7.33 50.78 13.85
N GLU A 1175 -7.21 49.50 13.54
CA GLU A 1175 -8.32 48.56 13.74
C GLU A 1175 -8.35 48.22 15.23
N THR A 1176 -9.51 48.43 15.82
CA THR A 1176 -9.89 47.96 17.15
C THR A 1176 -10.74 46.70 16.99
N VAL A 1177 -10.28 45.62 17.63
CA VAL A 1177 -10.97 44.38 18.03
C VAL A 1177 -11.55 43.50 16.92
#